data_AF-A0A8T2MGR3-F1
#
_entry.id   AF-A0A8T2MGR3-F1
#
_cell.length_a   1.000
_cell.length_b   1.000
_cell.length_c   1.000
_cell.angle_alpha   90.00
_cell.angle_beta   90.00
_cell.angle_gamma   90.00
#
_symmetry.space_group_name_H-M   'P 1'
#
loop_
_entity.id
_entity.type
_entity.pdbx_description
1 polymer ?
#
loop_
_entity_poly.entity_id
_entity_poly.type
_entity_poly.pdbx_seq_one_letter_code
_entity_poly.pdbx_strand_id
1 'polypeptide(L)'
;MATCGSSSPYAGLQFISEFRIVVVGNRGAGKTSVANMILSRPTTMSPRRTAQCARIRGVAAGRLVTVVDTPGWWKNYSTNETPEYQKQELVLSAAHCSPGPHVLLLVVRVDTLYRDRNRRSAQEHLELLGENVWRHTIVIFTYGDHLQDQVVEQYAGGEGEAALQWLVGKCGSRYHVLDIESYSRSQVKELIEKIEEVVAVNGGCHFEMGRKRLHEVKEVRKVAEERANKRRMMVEEQRGIHEGHSCSMSSVRLLLLGSRRSGKSSAINTIFGREICGFRRTAQCVKIQDEVAGKLITVMDTPGWWRTVPARDTPELDKQEILLSVTLCPPGPHAVLLALRSDIAFTEEERKSVEEHMDLLGEGVWKHTVLLFTHGDLLGDVTIEQHIESEGKDLQLLVAKCRNRYHVLNNNNLVDATQVIQLLEKVEEMVAENGGFHYEIDQRTSKDMMRKWKLVEKKAKMRRKMKKRLGIMSSKRGAEQHLSELGLVLLGYGEAGKTSTGNTILGTAEFGWKRTSQCVKRQGEVAGRLLTVVDTPGWWKRLAAEHTPQQNKQEIAQSVQLTSSGPIAFLLVLRLDASFQEEERRSVEDHLKLFGPRVWDQTMVLFTCGDWLGDRSLELNIESEGEALKWLLEKCGNRYHVLNNKNQRSCTQVTELLEKIEELIADSRTSRLMDVQDSKEVTEMKRWGDAETRDRRTKKPKEERNLSDAFDLDDDDDVFVTDIGGKLF
;
A
#
# COMPACT_ATOMS: atom_id res chain seq x y z
N MET A 1 -62.28 -34.77 -4.45
CA MET A 1 -60.99 -35.11 -5.08
C MET A 1 -60.89 -34.35 -6.39
N ALA A 2 -60.21 -33.21 -6.38
CA ALA A 2 -59.72 -32.54 -7.57
C ALA A 2 -58.22 -32.34 -7.32
N THR A 3 -57.42 -33.03 -8.11
CA THR A 3 -55.97 -33.11 -8.01
C THR A 3 -55.34 -31.75 -8.29
N CYS A 4 -54.64 -31.18 -7.31
CA CYS A 4 -53.67 -30.12 -7.54
C CYS A 4 -52.63 -30.64 -8.53
N GLY A 5 -52.68 -30.15 -9.77
CA GLY A 5 -51.62 -30.35 -10.74
C GLY A 5 -50.36 -29.67 -10.22
N SER A 6 -49.28 -30.44 -10.13
CA SER A 6 -47.93 -29.97 -9.91
C SER A 6 -47.55 -28.99 -11.02
N SER A 7 -47.58 -27.68 -10.74
CA SER A 7 -47.02 -26.67 -11.63
C SER A 7 -45.53 -26.98 -11.84
N SER A 8 -45.14 -27.28 -13.09
CA SER A 8 -43.73 -27.50 -13.45
C SER A 8 -42.89 -26.30 -13.00
N PRO A 9 -41.74 -26.49 -12.33
CA PRO A 9 -40.84 -25.40 -11.94
C PRO A 9 -40.35 -24.58 -13.15
N TYR A 10 -40.50 -25.11 -14.37
CA TYR A 10 -40.14 -24.46 -15.63
C TYR A 10 -41.28 -23.62 -16.27
N ALA A 11 -42.46 -23.53 -15.66
CA ALA A 11 -43.59 -22.79 -16.24
C ALA A 11 -43.29 -21.29 -16.46
N GLY A 12 -42.44 -20.68 -15.62
CA GLY A 12 -42.00 -19.28 -15.77
C GLY A 12 -41.03 -19.04 -16.93
N LEU A 13 -40.28 -20.07 -17.37
CA LEU A 13 -39.27 -19.95 -18.44
C LEU A 13 -39.88 -19.88 -19.85
N GLN A 14 -41.13 -20.34 -20.02
CA GLN A 14 -41.84 -20.29 -21.30
C GLN A 14 -42.16 -18.86 -21.77
N PHE A 15 -42.13 -17.88 -20.86
CA PHE A 15 -42.46 -16.48 -21.15
C PHE A 15 -41.24 -15.57 -21.27
N ILE A 16 -40.02 -16.09 -21.08
CA ILE A 16 -38.79 -15.31 -21.16
C ILE A 16 -38.26 -15.33 -22.59
N SER A 17 -38.45 -14.22 -23.30
CA SER A 17 -37.98 -14.04 -24.67
C SER A 17 -36.48 -13.73 -24.77
N GLU A 18 -35.87 -13.24 -23.69
CA GLU A 18 -34.45 -12.83 -23.65
C GLU A 18 -33.89 -12.94 -22.24
N PHE A 19 -32.77 -13.65 -22.07
CA PHE A 19 -32.00 -13.61 -20.82
C PHE A 19 -31.12 -12.35 -20.77
N ARG A 20 -30.96 -11.79 -19.57
CA ARG A 20 -30.21 -10.55 -19.34
C ARG A 20 -29.23 -10.82 -18.22
N ILE A 21 -27.95 -10.74 -18.52
CA ILE A 21 -26.87 -11.20 -17.66
C ILE A 21 -25.92 -10.03 -17.43
N VAL A 22 -25.50 -9.82 -16.19
CA VAL A 22 -24.42 -8.88 -15.86
C VAL A 22 -23.23 -9.67 -15.36
N VAL A 23 -22.04 -9.43 -15.94
CA VAL A 23 -20.80 -10.13 -15.59
C VAL A 23 -19.95 -9.21 -14.74
N VAL A 24 -19.75 -9.59 -13.48
CA VAL A 24 -19.02 -8.82 -12.46
C VAL A 24 -17.84 -9.62 -11.92
N GLY A 25 -16.89 -8.97 -11.26
CA GLY A 25 -15.73 -9.63 -10.68
C GLY A 25 -14.43 -8.85 -10.81
N ASN A 26 -13.38 -9.41 -10.22
CA ASN A 26 -12.07 -8.80 -10.13
C ASN A 26 -11.48 -8.47 -11.51
N ARG A 27 -10.58 -7.49 -11.56
CA ARG A 27 -9.80 -7.16 -12.74
C ARG A 27 -8.92 -8.35 -13.12
N GLY A 28 -8.86 -8.62 -14.43
CA GLY A 28 -8.12 -9.76 -14.96
C GLY A 28 -8.81 -11.11 -14.74
N ALA A 29 -10.00 -11.17 -14.10
CA ALA A 29 -10.71 -12.41 -13.82
C ALA A 29 -11.23 -13.14 -15.07
N GLY A 30 -11.10 -12.57 -16.27
CA GLY A 30 -11.62 -13.18 -17.51
C GLY A 30 -13.08 -12.83 -17.84
N LYS A 31 -13.66 -11.78 -17.23
CA LYS A 31 -15.05 -11.34 -17.47
C LYS A 31 -15.40 -11.17 -18.95
N THR A 32 -14.60 -10.40 -19.68
CA THR A 32 -14.81 -10.16 -21.11
C THR A 32 -14.69 -11.46 -21.91
N SER A 33 -13.81 -12.38 -21.52
CA SER A 33 -13.68 -13.69 -22.15
C SER A 33 -14.91 -14.57 -21.89
N VAL A 34 -15.44 -14.57 -20.66
CA VAL A 34 -16.71 -15.24 -20.32
C VAL A 34 -17.87 -14.65 -21.14
N ALA A 35 -17.96 -13.33 -21.24
CA ALA A 35 -19.00 -12.67 -22.04
C ALA A 35 -18.91 -13.06 -23.54
N ASN A 36 -17.70 -13.10 -24.10
CA ASN A 36 -17.47 -13.50 -25.49
C ASN A 36 -17.77 -14.98 -25.72
N MET A 37 -17.42 -15.85 -24.76
CA MET A 37 -17.69 -17.29 -24.81
C MET A 37 -19.19 -17.57 -24.83
N ILE A 38 -19.97 -16.94 -23.93
CA ILE A 38 -21.44 -17.07 -23.90
C ILE A 38 -22.03 -16.73 -25.27
N LEU A 39 -21.52 -15.69 -25.93
CA LEU A 39 -22.06 -15.18 -27.20
C LEU A 39 -21.41 -15.79 -28.46
N SER A 40 -20.49 -16.75 -28.31
CA SER A 40 -19.80 -17.44 -29.41
C SER A 40 -19.14 -16.49 -30.44
N ARG A 41 -18.54 -15.39 -29.98
CA ARG A 41 -17.82 -14.44 -30.85
C ARG A 41 -16.31 -14.67 -30.77
N PRO A 42 -15.57 -14.72 -31.91
CA PRO A 42 -14.11 -14.74 -31.88
C PRO A 42 -13.58 -13.42 -31.32
N THR A 43 -12.62 -13.51 -30.40
CA THR A 43 -11.82 -12.41 -29.83
C THR A 43 -10.95 -11.78 -30.93
N THR A 44 -11.58 -10.99 -31.80
CA THR A 44 -10.90 -10.33 -32.93
C THR A 44 -10.15 -9.07 -32.53
N MET A 45 -10.25 -8.64 -31.27
CA MET A 45 -9.50 -7.53 -30.72
C MET A 45 -8.85 -7.99 -29.41
N SER A 46 -7.57 -7.66 -29.22
CA SER A 46 -6.94 -7.70 -27.90
C SER A 46 -7.89 -7.05 -26.89
N PRO A 47 -8.14 -7.63 -25.71
CA PRO A 47 -9.14 -7.10 -24.78
C PRO A 47 -8.72 -5.70 -24.34
N ARG A 48 -9.27 -4.66 -24.99
CA ARG A 48 -9.26 -3.30 -24.45
C ARG A 48 -9.98 -3.38 -23.11
N ARG A 49 -9.38 -2.80 -22.06
CA ARG A 49 -9.95 -2.84 -20.71
C ARG A 49 -11.38 -2.27 -20.73
N THR A 50 -12.33 -3.02 -20.19
CA THR A 50 -13.70 -2.54 -19.94
C THR A 50 -13.66 -1.47 -18.84
N ALA A 51 -13.66 -0.19 -19.25
CA ALA A 51 -13.75 0.97 -18.34
C ALA A 51 -15.18 1.47 -18.15
N GLN A 52 -16.08 1.12 -19.07
CA GLN A 52 -17.52 1.36 -19.00
C GLN A 52 -18.27 0.06 -19.27
N CYS A 53 -19.49 -0.06 -18.75
CA CYS A 53 -20.33 -1.23 -18.99
C CYS A 53 -20.63 -1.42 -20.49
N ALA A 54 -20.22 -2.57 -21.05
CA ALA A 54 -20.45 -2.89 -22.44
C ALA A 54 -21.64 -3.86 -22.58
N ARG A 55 -22.72 -3.40 -23.21
CA ARG A 55 -23.89 -4.23 -23.50
C ARG A 55 -23.73 -4.93 -24.85
N ILE A 56 -23.78 -6.26 -24.83
CA ILE A 56 -23.63 -7.12 -26.00
C ILE A 56 -24.85 -8.03 -26.11
N ARG A 57 -25.42 -8.17 -27.31
CA ARG A 57 -26.56 -9.06 -27.59
C ARG A 57 -26.15 -10.16 -28.57
N GLY A 58 -26.65 -11.37 -28.35
CA GLY A 58 -26.43 -12.50 -29.25
C GLY A 58 -27.27 -13.71 -28.86
N VAL A 59 -27.01 -14.84 -29.51
CA VAL A 59 -27.72 -16.11 -29.28
C VAL A 59 -26.77 -17.10 -28.63
N ALA A 60 -27.18 -17.67 -27.50
CA ALA A 60 -26.43 -18.69 -26.76
C ALA A 60 -27.34 -19.89 -26.53
N ALA A 61 -26.89 -21.09 -26.93
CA ALA A 61 -27.66 -22.34 -26.80
C ALA A 61 -29.13 -22.24 -27.30
N GLY A 62 -29.39 -21.47 -28.36
CA GLY A 62 -30.73 -21.28 -28.92
C GLY A 62 -31.60 -20.23 -28.23
N ARG A 63 -31.09 -19.54 -27.20
CA ARG A 63 -31.78 -18.45 -26.48
C ARG A 63 -31.19 -17.10 -26.85
N LEU A 64 -32.03 -16.06 -26.91
CA LEU A 64 -31.56 -14.67 -27.02
C LEU A 64 -31.00 -14.23 -25.66
N VAL A 65 -29.76 -13.72 -25.65
CA VAL A 65 -29.06 -13.30 -24.44
C VAL A 65 -28.47 -11.90 -24.64
N THR A 66 -28.76 -11.01 -23.70
CA THR A 66 -28.01 -9.77 -23.46
C THR A 66 -26.99 -10.04 -22.36
N VAL A 67 -25.71 -9.79 -22.61
CA VAL A 67 -24.64 -9.80 -21.62
C VAL A 67 -24.11 -8.38 -21.44
N VAL A 68 -24.01 -7.92 -20.19
CA VAL A 68 -23.36 -6.65 -19.83
C VAL A 68 -22.03 -6.99 -19.16
N ASP A 69 -20.92 -6.67 -19.83
CA ASP A 69 -19.59 -6.78 -19.24
C ASP A 69 -19.30 -5.53 -18.41
N THR A 70 -18.99 -5.68 -17.12
CA THR A 70 -18.72 -4.55 -16.23
C THR A 70 -17.23 -4.31 -16.05
N PRO A 71 -16.83 -3.08 -15.67
CA PRO A 71 -15.48 -2.84 -15.16
C PRO A 71 -15.15 -3.77 -13.99
N GLY A 72 -13.88 -4.16 -13.89
CA GLY A 72 -13.38 -4.95 -12.77
C GLY A 72 -12.72 -4.12 -11.70
N TRP A 73 -13.02 -4.42 -10.44
CA TRP A 73 -12.34 -3.87 -9.27
C TRP A 73 -11.01 -4.60 -8.99
N TRP A 74 -10.15 -4.00 -8.19
CA TRP A 74 -8.90 -4.65 -7.79
C TRP A 74 -9.15 -5.81 -6.82
N LYS A 75 -8.51 -6.96 -7.05
CA LYS A 75 -8.79 -8.24 -6.36
C LYS A 75 -8.84 -8.13 -4.82
N ASN A 76 -8.05 -7.23 -4.25
CA ASN A 76 -7.87 -7.07 -2.81
C ASN A 76 -8.47 -5.75 -2.29
N TYR A 77 -9.09 -4.94 -3.12
CA TYR A 77 -9.47 -3.59 -2.70
C TYR A 77 -10.89 -3.60 -2.17
N SER A 78 -11.09 -2.92 -1.06
CA SER A 78 -12.44 -2.62 -0.57
C SER A 78 -13.14 -1.64 -1.53
N THR A 79 -14.42 -1.43 -1.29
CA THR A 79 -15.15 -0.36 -1.98
C THR A 79 -14.59 1.03 -1.67
N ASN A 80 -13.98 1.24 -0.51
CA ASN A 80 -13.34 2.52 -0.15
C ASN A 80 -12.05 2.80 -0.95
N GLU A 81 -11.36 1.76 -1.43
CA GLU A 81 -10.15 1.87 -2.24
C GLU A 81 -10.45 1.96 -3.75
N THR A 82 -11.71 1.75 -4.16
CA THR A 82 -12.13 1.71 -5.57
C THR A 82 -12.61 3.07 -6.04
N PRO A 83 -12.18 3.60 -7.20
CA PRO A 83 -12.62 4.91 -7.69
C PRO A 83 -14.13 5.04 -7.77
N GLU A 84 -14.65 6.23 -7.43
CA GLU A 84 -16.10 6.45 -7.33
C GLU A 84 -16.81 6.24 -8.67
N TYR A 85 -16.19 6.66 -9.78
CA TYR A 85 -16.69 6.38 -11.12
C TYR A 85 -16.92 4.87 -11.37
N GLN A 86 -16.00 4.02 -10.91
CA GLN A 86 -16.12 2.56 -11.09
C GLN A 86 -17.25 1.97 -10.23
N LYS A 87 -17.48 2.51 -9.03
CA LYS A 87 -18.64 2.12 -8.20
C LYS A 87 -19.95 2.50 -8.89
N GLN A 88 -20.02 3.71 -9.44
CA GLN A 88 -21.19 4.19 -10.17
C GLN A 88 -21.45 3.33 -11.42
N GLU A 89 -20.42 2.96 -12.19
CA GLU A 89 -20.53 2.02 -13.31
C GLU A 89 -21.12 0.67 -12.87
N LEU A 90 -20.64 0.10 -11.76
CA LEU A 90 -21.16 -1.15 -11.24
C LEU A 90 -22.65 -1.02 -10.90
N VAL A 91 -23.07 0.05 -10.23
CA VAL A 91 -24.49 0.30 -9.91
C VAL A 91 -25.34 0.49 -11.17
N LEU A 92 -24.81 1.22 -12.16
CA LEU A 92 -25.50 1.50 -13.42
C LEU A 92 -25.57 0.28 -14.35
N SER A 93 -24.71 -0.72 -14.15
CA SER A 93 -24.72 -1.98 -14.94
C SER A 93 -26.10 -2.64 -15.00
N ALA A 94 -26.87 -2.62 -13.91
CA ALA A 94 -28.22 -3.16 -13.84
C ALA A 94 -29.21 -2.42 -14.76
N ALA A 95 -29.02 -1.11 -14.96
CA ALA A 95 -29.88 -0.28 -15.81
C ALA A 95 -29.70 -0.54 -17.30
N HIS A 96 -28.55 -1.11 -17.71
CA HIS A 96 -28.34 -1.52 -19.10
C HIS A 96 -29.23 -2.71 -19.50
N CYS A 97 -29.83 -3.39 -18.52
CA CYS A 97 -30.72 -4.52 -18.70
C CYS A 97 -32.16 -4.15 -18.29
N SER A 98 -32.95 -3.45 -19.10
CA SER A 98 -34.36 -3.18 -18.75
C SER A 98 -35.26 -4.42 -18.88
N PRO A 99 -36.17 -4.72 -17.92
CA PRO A 99 -36.43 -4.04 -16.64
C PRO A 99 -35.41 -4.30 -15.50
N GLY A 100 -34.65 -5.39 -15.57
CA GLY A 100 -33.46 -5.67 -14.73
C GLY A 100 -32.72 -6.92 -15.24
N PRO A 101 -31.51 -7.22 -14.75
CA PRO A 101 -30.82 -8.46 -15.10
C PRO A 101 -31.50 -9.67 -14.44
N HIS A 102 -31.57 -10.78 -15.16
CA HIS A 102 -32.07 -12.04 -14.62
C HIS A 102 -31.03 -12.73 -13.73
N VAL A 103 -29.75 -12.66 -14.13
CA VAL A 103 -28.64 -13.31 -13.42
C VAL A 103 -27.42 -12.39 -13.40
N LEU A 104 -26.65 -12.46 -12.31
CA LEU A 104 -25.32 -11.89 -12.20
C LEU A 104 -24.28 -13.01 -12.18
N LEU A 105 -23.26 -12.91 -13.02
CA LEU A 105 -22.15 -13.86 -13.04
C LEU A 105 -20.95 -13.24 -12.32
N LEU A 106 -20.61 -13.75 -11.14
CA LEU A 106 -19.42 -13.33 -10.40
C LEU A 106 -18.22 -14.17 -10.86
N VAL A 107 -17.31 -13.56 -11.62
CA VAL A 107 -16.15 -14.25 -12.19
C VAL A 107 -14.98 -14.24 -11.22
N VAL A 108 -14.51 -15.43 -10.87
CA VAL A 108 -13.38 -15.70 -9.98
C VAL A 108 -12.35 -16.55 -10.74
N ARG A 109 -11.08 -16.19 -10.58
CA ARG A 109 -9.94 -16.91 -11.16
C ARG A 109 -9.40 -17.94 -10.18
N VAL A 110 -9.42 -19.23 -10.55
CA VAL A 110 -8.98 -20.31 -9.66
C VAL A 110 -7.46 -20.42 -9.58
N ASP A 111 -6.76 -20.06 -10.66
CA ASP A 111 -5.28 -20.05 -10.76
C ASP A 111 -4.58 -19.03 -9.84
N THR A 112 -5.36 -18.25 -9.07
CA THR A 112 -4.84 -17.22 -8.18
C THR A 112 -5.33 -17.41 -6.76
N LEU A 113 -4.40 -17.37 -5.79
CA LEU A 113 -4.71 -17.48 -4.35
C LEU A 113 -5.90 -16.58 -3.96
N TYR A 114 -6.99 -17.20 -3.50
CA TYR A 114 -8.18 -16.51 -3.02
C TYR A 114 -8.12 -16.45 -1.50
N ARG A 115 -8.07 -15.24 -0.93
CA ARG A 115 -7.98 -14.98 0.51
C ARG A 115 -9.26 -14.33 1.01
N ASP A 116 -9.42 -14.25 2.33
CA ASP A 116 -10.57 -13.57 2.94
C ASP A 116 -10.72 -12.11 2.49
N ARG A 117 -9.61 -11.41 2.19
CA ARG A 117 -9.64 -10.06 1.61
C ARG A 117 -10.31 -10.02 0.22
N ASN A 118 -10.12 -11.06 -0.59
CA ASN A 118 -10.79 -11.18 -1.90
C ASN A 118 -12.28 -11.40 -1.73
N ARG A 119 -12.66 -12.21 -0.74
CA ARG A 119 -14.07 -12.45 -0.36
C ARG A 119 -14.74 -11.16 0.11
N ARG A 120 -14.13 -10.41 1.05
CA ARG A 120 -14.64 -9.11 1.51
C ARG A 120 -14.80 -8.13 0.36
N SER A 121 -13.78 -8.03 -0.50
CA SER A 121 -13.83 -7.19 -1.70
C SER A 121 -15.03 -7.56 -2.59
N ALA A 122 -15.21 -8.83 -2.94
CA ALA A 122 -16.35 -9.27 -3.75
C ALA A 122 -17.70 -9.01 -3.04
N GLN A 123 -17.75 -9.20 -1.73
CA GLN A 123 -18.94 -8.94 -0.92
C GLN A 123 -19.36 -7.47 -0.97
N GLU A 124 -18.47 -6.56 -0.58
CA GLU A 124 -18.75 -5.13 -0.51
C GLU A 124 -19.17 -4.57 -1.88
N HIS A 125 -18.50 -4.99 -2.95
CA HIS A 125 -18.83 -4.53 -4.31
C HIS A 125 -20.22 -5.02 -4.77
N LEU A 126 -20.59 -6.27 -4.47
CA LEU A 126 -21.93 -6.77 -4.77
C LEU A 126 -23.00 -6.10 -3.91
N GLU A 127 -22.70 -5.77 -2.66
CA GLU A 127 -23.61 -5.07 -1.75
C GLU A 127 -23.93 -3.62 -2.19
N LEU A 128 -23.11 -3.02 -3.06
CA LEU A 128 -23.47 -1.76 -3.76
C LEU A 128 -24.74 -1.91 -4.61
N LEU A 129 -25.02 -3.11 -5.12
CA LEU A 129 -26.26 -3.43 -5.84
C LEU A 129 -27.43 -3.73 -4.87
N GLY A 130 -27.13 -4.13 -3.65
CA GLY A 130 -28.10 -4.41 -2.59
C GLY A 130 -28.15 -5.89 -2.20
N GLU A 131 -28.72 -6.18 -1.03
CA GLU A 131 -28.62 -7.51 -0.40
C GLU A 131 -29.29 -8.65 -1.20
N ASN A 132 -30.32 -8.34 -1.98
CA ASN A 132 -31.03 -9.33 -2.79
C ASN A 132 -30.26 -9.78 -4.03
N VAL A 133 -29.10 -9.16 -4.32
CA VAL A 133 -28.27 -9.51 -5.48
C VAL A 133 -27.84 -10.98 -5.42
N TRP A 134 -27.51 -11.48 -4.22
CA TRP A 134 -27.02 -12.83 -4.02
C TRP A 134 -28.00 -13.90 -4.50
N ARG A 135 -29.32 -13.66 -4.46
CA ARG A 135 -30.35 -14.59 -4.98
C ARG A 135 -30.31 -14.75 -6.49
N HIS A 136 -29.67 -13.83 -7.21
CA HIS A 136 -29.53 -13.84 -8.66
C HIS A 136 -28.07 -14.10 -9.10
N THR A 137 -27.14 -14.32 -8.16
CA THR A 137 -25.71 -14.51 -8.46
C THR A 137 -25.35 -15.99 -8.67
N ILE A 138 -24.55 -16.25 -9.70
CA ILE A 138 -23.83 -17.52 -9.94
C ILE A 138 -22.33 -17.22 -9.92
N VAL A 139 -21.54 -18.03 -9.21
CA VAL A 139 -20.08 -17.91 -9.22
C VAL A 139 -19.50 -18.64 -10.43
N ILE A 140 -18.69 -17.95 -11.24
CA ILE A 140 -18.01 -18.51 -12.38
C ILE A 140 -16.53 -18.65 -12.06
N PHE A 141 -16.06 -19.88 -11.97
CA PHE A 141 -14.66 -20.21 -11.78
C PHE A 141 -13.99 -20.37 -13.13
N THR A 142 -12.99 -19.54 -13.39
CA THR A 142 -12.26 -19.50 -14.67
C THR A 142 -10.90 -20.13 -14.51
N TYR A 143 -10.35 -20.64 -15.62
CA TYR A 143 -9.09 -21.41 -15.65
C TYR A 143 -9.19 -22.75 -14.90
N GLY A 144 -10.33 -23.43 -15.09
CA GLY A 144 -10.62 -24.72 -14.45
C GLY A 144 -9.70 -25.86 -14.88
N ASP A 145 -8.97 -25.70 -15.98
CA ASP A 145 -7.92 -26.62 -16.44
C ASP A 145 -6.80 -26.81 -15.41
N HIS A 146 -6.56 -25.82 -14.55
CA HIS A 146 -5.60 -25.93 -13.44
C HIS A 146 -6.09 -26.76 -12.24
N LEU A 147 -7.36 -27.18 -12.21
CA LEU A 147 -7.94 -27.90 -11.06
C LEU A 147 -7.54 -29.38 -10.99
N GLN A 148 -6.96 -29.99 -12.03
CA GLN A 148 -6.46 -31.39 -12.04
C GLN A 148 -7.38 -32.38 -11.28
N ASP A 149 -8.67 -32.37 -11.58
CA ASP A 149 -9.73 -33.19 -10.95
C ASP A 149 -10.06 -32.92 -9.46
N GLN A 150 -9.49 -31.87 -8.85
CA GLN A 150 -9.85 -31.42 -7.50
C GLN A 150 -11.15 -30.60 -7.49
N VAL A 151 -11.87 -30.67 -6.37
CA VAL A 151 -13.03 -29.80 -6.11
C VAL A 151 -12.52 -28.37 -5.91
N VAL A 152 -13.19 -27.37 -6.50
CA VAL A 152 -12.75 -25.96 -6.50
C VAL A 152 -12.46 -25.43 -5.10
N GLU A 153 -13.25 -25.84 -4.11
CA GLU A 153 -13.08 -25.43 -2.72
C GLU A 153 -11.78 -25.97 -2.09
N GLN A 154 -11.39 -27.20 -2.42
CA GLN A 154 -10.19 -27.84 -1.86
C GLN A 154 -8.89 -27.30 -2.48
N TYR A 155 -8.97 -26.77 -3.70
CA TYR A 155 -7.82 -26.22 -4.43
C TYR A 155 -7.21 -24.98 -3.76
N ALA A 156 -8.01 -24.18 -3.07
CA ALA A 156 -7.53 -22.92 -2.48
C ALA A 156 -6.74 -23.10 -1.17
N GLY A 157 -6.87 -24.25 -0.50
CA GLY A 157 -6.21 -24.60 0.76
C GLY A 157 -6.56 -23.71 1.96
N GLY A 158 -6.56 -24.27 3.18
CA GLY A 158 -6.61 -23.52 4.46
C GLY A 158 -7.61 -22.35 4.51
N GLU A 159 -7.10 -21.11 4.54
CA GLU A 159 -7.93 -19.88 4.57
C GLU A 159 -8.67 -19.59 3.26
N GLY A 160 -8.12 -20.00 2.11
CA GLY A 160 -8.75 -19.76 0.82
C GLY A 160 -9.93 -20.68 0.56
N GLU A 161 -9.85 -21.92 1.04
CA GLU A 161 -10.96 -22.87 1.03
C GLU A 161 -12.17 -22.31 1.77
N ALA A 162 -11.98 -21.82 3.01
CA ALA A 162 -13.07 -21.23 3.80
C ALA A 162 -13.68 -20.00 3.12
N ALA A 163 -12.86 -19.15 2.49
CA ALA A 163 -13.32 -17.96 1.78
C ALA A 163 -14.14 -18.29 0.52
N LEU A 164 -13.75 -19.32 -0.23
CA LEU A 164 -14.51 -19.80 -1.40
C LEU A 164 -15.79 -20.53 -0.99
N GLN A 165 -15.73 -21.39 0.03
CA GLN A 165 -16.91 -22.07 0.59
C GLN A 165 -17.96 -21.05 1.06
N TRP A 166 -17.53 -19.97 1.74
CA TRP A 166 -18.43 -18.89 2.10
C TRP A 166 -19.08 -18.24 0.88
N LEU A 167 -18.30 -17.96 -0.18
CA LEU A 167 -18.80 -17.29 -1.38
C LEU A 167 -19.83 -18.17 -2.12
N VAL A 168 -19.50 -19.44 -2.31
CA VAL A 168 -20.39 -20.45 -2.93
C VAL A 168 -21.64 -20.66 -2.08
N GLY A 169 -21.48 -20.78 -0.75
CA GLY A 169 -22.58 -20.90 0.20
C GLY A 169 -23.50 -19.68 0.21
N LYS A 170 -22.95 -18.46 0.15
CA LYS A 170 -23.71 -17.21 0.05
C LYS A 170 -24.53 -17.14 -1.24
N CYS A 171 -24.01 -17.73 -2.32
CA CYS A 171 -24.72 -17.90 -3.57
C CYS A 171 -25.64 -19.13 -3.59
N GLY A 172 -25.87 -19.86 -2.49
CA GLY A 172 -26.75 -21.03 -2.47
C GLY A 172 -26.21 -22.23 -3.24
N SER A 173 -24.90 -22.46 -3.18
CA SER A 173 -24.18 -23.54 -3.88
C SER A 173 -24.23 -23.45 -5.42
N ARG A 174 -24.50 -22.26 -5.96
CA ARG A 174 -24.55 -22.01 -7.40
C ARG A 174 -23.21 -21.54 -7.93
N TYR A 175 -22.49 -22.45 -8.55
CA TYR A 175 -21.28 -22.13 -9.29
C TYR A 175 -21.16 -22.96 -10.58
N HIS A 176 -20.31 -22.50 -11.50
CA HIS A 176 -19.95 -23.21 -12.72
C HIS A 176 -18.48 -22.96 -13.04
N VAL A 177 -17.79 -23.98 -13.55
CA VAL A 177 -16.37 -23.92 -13.90
C VAL A 177 -16.27 -23.80 -15.42
N LEU A 178 -15.52 -22.80 -15.89
CA LEU A 178 -15.26 -22.54 -17.31
C LEU A 178 -13.77 -22.61 -17.58
N ASP A 179 -13.42 -23.36 -18.62
CA ASP A 179 -12.10 -23.30 -19.24
C ASP A 179 -12.17 -22.26 -20.36
N ILE A 180 -11.55 -21.10 -20.13
CA ILE A 180 -11.55 -19.99 -21.09
C ILE A 180 -10.65 -20.27 -22.31
N GLU A 181 -9.68 -21.18 -22.17
CA GLU A 181 -8.71 -21.48 -23.23
C GLU A 181 -9.28 -22.47 -24.26
N SER A 182 -10.18 -23.35 -23.85
CA SER A 182 -10.89 -24.28 -24.75
C SER A 182 -12.36 -23.89 -24.94
N TYR A 183 -12.67 -23.23 -26.06
CA TYR A 183 -14.08 -22.97 -26.40
C TYR A 183 -14.84 -24.29 -26.60
N SER A 184 -15.77 -24.60 -25.71
CA SER A 184 -16.69 -25.72 -25.86
C SER A 184 -18.15 -25.27 -25.82
N ARG A 185 -18.91 -25.66 -26.85
CA ARG A 185 -20.37 -25.45 -26.89
C ARG A 185 -21.09 -26.18 -25.76
N SER A 186 -20.53 -27.26 -25.22
CA SER A 186 -21.14 -27.98 -24.10
C SER A 186 -21.09 -27.16 -22.81
N GLN A 187 -19.96 -26.52 -22.51
CA GLN A 187 -19.81 -25.65 -21.33
C GLN A 187 -20.79 -24.47 -21.36
N VAL A 188 -20.94 -23.82 -22.52
CA VAL A 188 -21.92 -22.74 -22.69
C VAL A 188 -23.34 -23.24 -22.51
N LYS A 189 -23.67 -24.44 -23.03
CA LYS A 189 -24.99 -25.04 -22.87
C LYS A 189 -25.30 -25.33 -21.40
N GLU A 190 -24.38 -25.96 -20.67
CA GLU A 190 -24.51 -26.25 -19.24
C GLU A 190 -24.66 -24.97 -18.40
N LEU A 191 -23.91 -23.91 -18.73
CA LEU A 191 -24.04 -22.61 -18.07
C LEU A 191 -25.41 -22.00 -18.31
N ILE A 192 -25.94 -22.07 -19.54
CA ILE A 192 -27.28 -21.57 -19.86
C ILE A 192 -28.36 -22.39 -19.12
N GLU A 193 -28.22 -23.72 -19.04
CA GLU A 193 -29.13 -24.57 -18.25
C GLU A 193 -29.13 -24.17 -16.75
N LYS A 194 -27.96 -23.89 -16.16
CA LYS A 194 -27.87 -23.37 -14.78
C LYS A 194 -28.51 -21.99 -14.62
N ILE A 195 -28.35 -21.10 -15.62
CA ILE A 195 -29.01 -19.79 -15.63
C ILE A 195 -30.53 -19.97 -15.65
N GLU A 196 -31.05 -20.87 -16.49
CA GLU A 196 -32.47 -21.17 -16.55
C GLU A 196 -33.01 -21.67 -15.21
N GLU A 197 -32.28 -22.57 -14.53
CA GLU A 197 -32.63 -23.05 -13.19
C GLU A 197 -32.73 -21.90 -12.17
N VAL A 198 -31.74 -21.02 -12.12
CA VAL A 198 -31.75 -19.86 -11.21
C VAL A 198 -32.93 -18.94 -11.48
N VAL A 199 -33.24 -18.71 -12.75
CA VAL A 199 -34.37 -17.87 -13.14
C VAL A 199 -35.69 -18.54 -12.79
N ALA A 200 -35.81 -19.86 -12.96
CA ALA A 200 -36.97 -20.64 -12.53
C ALA A 200 -37.19 -20.59 -11.01
N VAL A 201 -36.14 -20.78 -10.21
CA VAL A 201 -36.19 -20.70 -8.74
C VAL A 201 -36.64 -19.31 -8.27
N ASN A 202 -36.27 -18.26 -9.00
CA ASN A 202 -36.72 -16.88 -8.74
C ASN A 202 -38.09 -16.56 -9.40
N GLY A 203 -38.84 -17.56 -9.87
CA GLY A 203 -40.18 -17.38 -10.44
C GLY A 203 -40.22 -16.65 -11.77
N GLY A 204 -39.11 -16.62 -12.51
CA GLY A 204 -38.94 -15.83 -13.73
C GLY A 204 -38.68 -14.34 -13.49
N CYS A 205 -38.56 -13.92 -12.23
CA CYS A 205 -38.29 -12.54 -11.88
C CYS A 205 -36.86 -12.14 -12.23
N HIS A 206 -36.68 -10.88 -12.57
CA HIS A 206 -35.37 -10.26 -12.71
C HIS A 206 -34.99 -9.58 -11.38
N PHE A 207 -33.70 -9.38 -11.18
CA PHE A 207 -33.19 -8.55 -10.11
C PHE A 207 -33.65 -7.10 -10.29
N GLU A 208 -34.48 -6.62 -9.37
CA GLU A 208 -34.91 -5.22 -9.33
C GLU A 208 -33.91 -4.40 -8.53
N MET A 209 -33.15 -3.56 -9.23
CA MET A 209 -32.29 -2.57 -8.59
C MET A 209 -33.15 -1.50 -7.92
N GLY A 210 -32.80 -1.11 -6.70
CA GLY A 210 -33.52 -0.06 -5.97
C GLY A 210 -33.60 1.23 -6.78
N ARG A 211 -34.81 1.58 -7.25
CA ARG A 211 -35.01 2.71 -8.19
C ARG A 211 -34.49 4.05 -7.64
N LYS A 212 -34.62 4.28 -6.33
CA LYS A 212 -34.08 5.46 -5.64
C LYS A 212 -32.55 5.55 -5.80
N ARG A 213 -31.83 4.51 -5.37
CA ARG A 213 -30.35 4.42 -5.48
C ARG A 213 -29.89 4.58 -6.93
N LEU A 214 -30.57 3.92 -7.87
CA LEU A 214 -30.23 4.03 -9.29
C LEU A 214 -30.44 5.46 -9.83
N HIS A 215 -31.51 6.13 -9.43
CA HIS A 215 -31.77 7.51 -9.81
C HIS A 215 -30.74 8.47 -9.19
N GLU A 216 -30.45 8.32 -7.89
CA GLU A 216 -29.41 9.09 -7.19
C GLU A 216 -28.06 9.00 -7.88
N VAL A 217 -27.60 7.79 -8.22
CA VAL A 217 -26.32 7.60 -8.94
C VAL A 217 -26.36 8.22 -10.34
N LYS A 218 -27.48 8.14 -11.07
CA LYS A 218 -27.63 8.80 -12.37
C LYS A 218 -27.55 10.32 -12.27
N GLU A 219 -28.21 10.92 -11.28
CA GLU A 219 -28.17 12.38 -11.07
C GLU A 219 -26.77 12.83 -10.65
N VAL A 220 -26.12 12.13 -9.70
CA VAL A 220 -24.74 12.42 -9.30
C VAL A 220 -23.81 12.37 -10.50
N ARG A 221 -23.91 11.34 -11.33
CA ARG A 221 -23.09 11.19 -12.54
C ARG A 221 -23.32 12.31 -13.55
N LYS A 222 -24.57 12.69 -13.78
CA LYS A 222 -24.93 13.79 -14.68
C LYS A 222 -24.34 15.12 -14.20
N VAL A 223 -24.48 15.42 -12.91
CA VAL A 223 -23.91 16.64 -12.30
C VAL A 223 -22.38 16.63 -12.41
N ALA A 224 -21.73 15.50 -12.16
CA ALA A 224 -20.29 15.37 -12.31
C ALA A 224 -19.83 15.58 -13.76
N GLU A 225 -20.57 15.06 -14.74
CA GLU A 225 -20.27 15.25 -16.16
C GLU A 225 -20.43 16.71 -16.61
N GLU A 226 -21.47 17.41 -16.15
CA GLU A 226 -21.64 18.85 -16.40
C GLU A 226 -20.49 19.67 -15.81
N ARG A 227 -20.05 19.33 -14.59
CA ARG A 227 -18.88 19.97 -13.96
C ARG A 227 -17.58 19.64 -14.69
N ALA A 228 -17.43 18.42 -15.19
CA ALA A 228 -16.25 17.98 -15.92
C ALA A 228 -16.11 18.76 -17.23
N ASN A 229 -17.21 18.97 -17.95
CA ASN A 229 -17.25 19.80 -19.15
C ASN A 229 -16.89 21.25 -18.82
N LYS A 230 -17.43 21.83 -17.74
CA LYS A 230 -17.07 23.18 -17.29
C LYS A 230 -15.57 23.29 -16.96
N ARG A 231 -15.01 22.30 -16.25
CA ARG A 231 -13.57 22.25 -15.92
C ARG A 231 -12.70 22.17 -17.17
N ARG A 232 -13.10 21.34 -18.15
CA ARG A 232 -12.38 21.24 -19.43
C ARG A 232 -12.34 22.58 -20.15
N MET A 233 -13.48 23.24 -20.31
CA MET A 233 -13.57 24.56 -20.94
C MET A 233 -12.70 25.60 -20.22
N MET A 234 -12.70 25.61 -18.88
CA MET A 234 -11.86 26.50 -18.09
C MET A 234 -10.36 26.26 -18.33
N VAL A 235 -9.93 24.99 -18.40
CA VAL A 235 -8.51 24.65 -18.65
C VAL A 235 -8.10 25.00 -20.08
N GLU A 236 -8.97 24.79 -21.06
CA GLU A 236 -8.73 25.17 -22.46
C GLU A 236 -8.64 26.70 -22.62
N GLU A 237 -9.52 27.46 -21.96
CA GLU A 237 -9.47 28.93 -21.93
C GLU A 237 -8.17 29.45 -21.29
N GLN A 238 -7.75 28.84 -20.18
CA GLN A 238 -6.46 29.15 -19.55
C GLN A 238 -5.27 28.93 -20.50
N ARG A 239 -5.31 27.91 -21.36
CA ARG A 239 -4.25 27.71 -22.37
C ARG A 239 -4.29 28.74 -23.49
N GLY A 240 -5.47 29.09 -23.99
CA GLY A 240 -5.63 30.09 -25.05
C GLY A 240 -5.06 31.47 -24.68
N ILE A 241 -5.07 31.84 -23.40
CA ILE A 241 -4.45 33.08 -22.89
C ILE A 241 -2.92 33.05 -23.03
N HIS A 242 -2.30 31.86 -22.97
CA HIS A 242 -0.85 31.68 -22.97
C HIS A 242 -0.26 31.35 -24.35
N GLU A 243 -1.07 31.16 -25.39
CA GLU A 243 -0.63 30.95 -26.78
C GLU A 243 0.22 32.12 -27.34
N GLY A 244 0.26 33.28 -26.67
CA GLY A 244 1.12 34.42 -27.00
C GLY A 244 2.43 34.54 -26.17
N HIS A 245 2.66 33.68 -25.17
CA HIS A 245 3.79 33.77 -24.23
C HIS A 245 4.67 32.51 -24.21
N SER A 246 4.89 31.84 -25.36
CA SER A 246 5.72 30.64 -25.40
C SER A 246 7.19 30.96 -25.13
N CYS A 247 7.68 30.68 -23.92
CA CYS A 247 9.11 30.62 -23.65
C CYS A 247 9.59 29.21 -23.98
N SER A 248 10.06 29.00 -25.22
CA SER A 248 10.64 27.71 -25.63
C SER A 248 11.92 27.47 -24.85
N MET A 249 11.89 26.57 -23.87
CA MET A 249 13.04 26.25 -23.04
C MET A 249 13.87 25.14 -23.68
N SER A 250 15.17 25.38 -23.86
CA SER A 250 16.11 24.35 -24.35
C SER A 250 16.41 23.27 -23.30
N SER A 251 16.14 23.55 -22.02
CA SER A 251 16.30 22.60 -20.92
C SER A 251 15.17 22.70 -19.89
N VAL A 252 14.60 21.56 -19.52
CA VAL A 252 13.54 21.43 -18.50
C VAL A 252 14.04 20.58 -17.33
N ARG A 253 13.67 20.94 -16.10
CA ARG A 253 14.12 20.29 -14.85
C ARG A 253 12.88 19.98 -14.04
N LEU A 254 12.61 18.71 -13.85
CA LEU A 254 11.39 18.19 -13.25
C LEU A 254 11.74 17.50 -11.93
N LEU A 255 10.99 17.79 -10.88
CA LEU A 255 11.07 17.09 -9.60
C LEU A 255 9.84 16.21 -9.43
N LEU A 256 10.01 14.90 -9.29
CA LEU A 256 8.90 13.96 -9.24
C LEU A 256 8.62 13.52 -7.80
N LEU A 257 7.50 13.98 -7.23
CA LEU A 257 7.05 13.66 -5.87
C LEU A 257 5.81 12.76 -5.90
N GLY A 258 5.50 12.12 -4.78
CA GLY A 258 4.27 11.35 -4.61
C GLY A 258 4.46 10.13 -3.71
N SER A 259 3.34 9.50 -3.36
CA SER A 259 3.33 8.31 -2.51
C SER A 259 4.08 7.11 -3.12
N ARG A 260 4.39 6.12 -2.29
CA ARG A 260 5.02 4.88 -2.72
C ARG A 260 4.07 4.15 -3.67
N ARG A 261 4.63 3.65 -4.78
CA ARG A 261 3.88 3.00 -5.87
C ARG A 261 2.89 3.92 -6.58
N SER A 262 3.02 5.24 -6.46
CA SER A 262 2.20 6.20 -7.21
C SER A 262 2.52 6.26 -8.71
N GLY A 263 3.41 5.40 -9.22
CA GLY A 263 3.81 5.37 -10.62
C GLY A 263 4.96 6.31 -11.00
N LYS A 264 5.70 6.89 -10.03
CA LYS A 264 6.84 7.78 -10.31
C LYS A 264 7.86 7.18 -11.29
N SER A 265 8.41 6.01 -10.96
CA SER A 265 9.38 5.33 -11.82
C SER A 265 8.81 4.98 -13.20
N SER A 266 7.52 4.63 -13.27
CA SER A 266 6.82 4.39 -14.54
C SER A 266 6.66 5.69 -15.35
N ALA A 267 6.36 6.81 -14.70
CA ALA A 267 6.29 8.12 -15.34
C ALA A 267 7.66 8.55 -15.90
N ILE A 268 8.75 8.27 -15.20
CA ILE A 268 10.12 8.48 -15.71
C ILE A 268 10.34 7.66 -16.97
N ASN A 269 10.00 6.37 -16.96
CA ASN A 269 10.15 5.52 -18.15
C ASN A 269 9.32 6.06 -19.33
N THR A 270 8.10 6.56 -19.08
CA THR A 270 7.27 7.21 -20.10
C THR A 270 7.89 8.51 -20.61
N ILE A 271 8.38 9.38 -19.73
CA ILE A 271 9.02 10.65 -20.10
C ILE A 271 10.23 10.43 -21.01
N PHE A 272 11.04 9.40 -20.75
CA PHE A 272 12.21 9.08 -21.57
C PHE A 272 11.95 8.07 -22.70
N GLY A 273 10.72 7.56 -22.83
CA GLY A 273 10.33 6.59 -23.86
C GLY A 273 11.04 5.23 -23.79
N ARG A 274 11.63 4.86 -22.64
CA ARG A 274 12.36 3.59 -22.46
C ARG A 274 12.41 3.17 -20.99
N GLU A 275 12.67 1.89 -20.75
CA GLU A 275 12.83 1.37 -19.39
C GLU A 275 14.18 1.79 -18.78
N ILE A 276 14.15 2.72 -17.82
CA ILE A 276 15.33 3.22 -17.10
C ILE A 276 15.27 2.81 -15.63
N CYS A 277 14.10 3.01 -15.01
CA CYS A 277 13.88 2.72 -13.60
C CYS A 277 13.15 1.38 -13.45
N GLY A 278 13.68 0.52 -12.57
CA GLY A 278 13.03 -0.73 -12.17
C GLY A 278 11.99 -0.54 -11.06
N PHE A 279 11.39 -1.63 -10.59
CA PHE A 279 10.37 -1.65 -9.54
C PHE A 279 10.91 -1.48 -8.10
N ARG A 280 12.23 -1.28 -7.93
CA ARG A 280 12.85 -1.13 -6.61
C ARG A 280 12.46 0.22 -5.99
N ARG A 281 12.32 0.27 -4.67
CA ARG A 281 12.09 1.53 -3.94
C ARG A 281 13.23 2.50 -4.22
N THR A 282 12.90 3.71 -4.66
CA THR A 282 13.80 4.87 -4.67
C THR A 282 14.04 5.29 -3.23
N ALA A 283 15.17 4.86 -2.65
CA ALA A 283 15.54 5.24 -1.29
C ALA A 283 16.29 6.57 -1.26
N GLN A 284 17.03 6.93 -2.31
CA GLN A 284 17.77 8.20 -2.45
C GLN A 284 17.33 8.90 -3.73
N CYS A 285 17.49 10.22 -3.79
CA CYS A 285 17.18 10.97 -5.00
C CYS A 285 18.10 10.55 -6.15
N VAL A 286 17.51 10.25 -7.31
CA VAL A 286 18.25 9.90 -8.52
C VAL A 286 18.01 10.96 -9.56
N LYS A 287 19.08 11.58 -10.03
CA LYS A 287 19.05 12.51 -11.17
C LYS A 287 19.21 11.73 -12.46
N ILE A 288 18.24 11.84 -13.36
CA ILE A 288 18.26 11.27 -14.71
C ILE A 288 18.18 12.42 -15.68
N GLN A 289 19.04 12.43 -16.69
CA GLN A 289 19.12 13.52 -17.66
C GLN A 289 19.36 12.96 -19.05
N ASP A 290 18.50 13.36 -20.00
CA ASP A 290 18.62 12.98 -21.41
C ASP A 290 17.89 13.96 -22.33
N GLU A 291 18.11 13.86 -23.63
CA GLU A 291 17.40 14.61 -24.65
C GLU A 291 16.09 13.92 -25.02
N VAL A 292 14.97 14.65 -24.93
CA VAL A 292 13.63 14.19 -25.29
C VAL A 292 12.94 15.30 -26.07
N ALA A 293 12.37 14.98 -27.23
CA ALA A 293 11.68 15.93 -28.10
C ALA A 293 12.52 17.19 -28.42
N GLY A 294 13.85 17.03 -28.60
CA GLY A 294 14.78 18.13 -28.90
C GLY A 294 15.10 19.05 -27.71
N LYS A 295 14.72 18.66 -26.48
CA LYS A 295 14.96 19.42 -25.24
C LYS A 295 15.76 18.58 -24.25
N LEU A 296 16.64 19.23 -23.50
CA LEU A 296 17.40 18.57 -22.44
C LEU A 296 16.56 18.45 -21.16
N ILE A 297 16.00 17.26 -20.92
CA ILE A 297 15.14 16.97 -19.78
C ILE A 297 15.96 16.38 -18.64
N THR A 298 15.90 17.02 -17.47
CA THR A 298 16.38 16.45 -16.21
C THR A 298 15.18 16.08 -15.35
N VAL A 299 15.06 14.82 -14.96
CA VAL A 299 14.06 14.37 -13.98
C VAL A 299 14.79 13.93 -12.72
N MET A 300 14.29 14.40 -11.58
CA MET A 300 14.72 13.95 -10.28
C MET A 300 13.67 13.02 -9.67
N ASP A 301 14.03 11.75 -9.54
CA ASP A 301 13.22 10.77 -8.82
C ASP A 301 13.47 10.91 -7.32
N THR A 302 12.41 11.04 -6.52
CA THR A 302 12.51 11.15 -5.06
C THR A 302 11.94 9.92 -4.35
N PRO A 303 12.28 9.70 -3.07
CA PRO A 303 11.59 8.70 -2.27
C PRO A 303 10.09 8.93 -2.19
N GLY A 304 9.34 7.84 -2.12
CA GLY A 304 7.90 7.87 -1.90
C GLY A 304 7.54 7.60 -0.44
N TRP A 305 6.61 8.40 0.08
CA TRP A 305 5.99 8.23 1.40
C TRP A 305 4.83 7.24 1.37
N TRP A 306 4.33 6.84 2.54
CA TRP A 306 3.12 6.02 2.62
C TRP A 306 1.88 6.87 2.36
N ARG A 307 0.99 6.38 1.49
CA ARG A 307 -0.14 7.12 0.91
C ARG A 307 -1.00 7.89 1.91
N THR A 308 -1.36 7.25 3.02
CA THR A 308 -2.30 7.78 4.01
C THR A 308 -1.62 8.08 5.35
N VAL A 309 -0.30 7.99 5.41
CA VAL A 309 0.46 8.24 6.63
C VAL A 309 0.90 9.71 6.64
N PRO A 310 0.72 10.43 7.76
CA PRO A 310 1.12 11.83 7.87
C PRO A 310 2.65 11.99 7.83
N ALA A 311 3.14 13.17 7.47
CA ALA A 311 4.58 13.42 7.32
C ALA A 311 5.35 13.20 8.63
N ARG A 312 4.73 13.47 9.80
CA ARG A 312 5.36 13.20 11.11
C ARG A 312 5.77 11.73 11.29
N ASP A 313 5.05 10.81 10.65
CA ASP A 313 5.26 9.36 10.78
C ASP A 313 6.11 8.78 9.67
N THR A 314 6.42 9.56 8.63
CA THR A 314 7.39 9.21 7.60
C THR A 314 8.81 9.29 8.16
N PRO A 315 9.69 8.31 7.87
CA PRO A 315 11.08 8.33 8.32
C PRO A 315 11.81 9.63 8.01
N GLU A 316 12.64 10.08 8.94
CA GLU A 316 13.30 11.40 8.86
C GLU A 316 14.25 11.48 7.67
N LEU A 317 14.90 10.36 7.30
CA LEU A 317 15.72 10.31 6.09
C LEU A 317 14.93 10.58 4.81
N ASP A 318 13.68 10.09 4.72
CA ASP A 318 12.87 10.28 3.52
C ASP A 318 12.42 11.73 3.41
N LYS A 319 12.04 12.35 4.54
CA LYS A 319 11.73 13.79 4.60
C LYS A 319 12.94 14.65 4.22
N GLN A 320 14.12 14.34 4.77
CA GLN A 320 15.36 15.04 4.45
C GLN A 320 15.74 14.88 2.98
N GLU A 321 15.54 13.69 2.40
CA GLU A 321 15.81 13.45 0.98
C GLU A 321 14.85 14.22 0.07
N ILE A 322 13.55 14.28 0.40
CA ILE A 322 12.56 15.10 -0.31
C ILE A 322 12.97 16.58 -0.27
N LEU A 323 13.41 17.08 0.89
CA LEU A 323 13.91 18.46 1.04
C LEU A 323 15.20 18.72 0.25
N LEU A 324 16.15 17.79 0.29
CA LEU A 324 17.43 17.90 -0.41
C LEU A 324 17.27 17.84 -1.93
N SER A 325 16.23 17.16 -2.43
CA SER A 325 15.96 16.99 -3.85
C SER A 325 16.03 18.32 -4.63
N VAL A 326 15.40 19.38 -4.13
CA VAL A 326 15.41 20.71 -4.76
C VAL A 326 16.85 21.24 -4.93
N THR A 327 17.69 21.04 -3.92
CA THR A 327 19.09 21.50 -3.92
C THR A 327 20.01 20.65 -4.81
N LEU A 328 19.61 19.41 -5.10
CA LEU A 328 20.32 18.51 -6.02
C LEU A 328 20.04 18.84 -7.49
N CYS A 329 19.17 19.82 -7.78
CA CYS A 329 18.73 20.21 -9.12
C CYS A 329 19.08 21.67 -9.49
N PRO A 330 20.35 22.12 -9.38
CA PRO A 330 20.68 23.54 -9.54
C PRO A 330 20.32 24.10 -10.94
N PRO A 331 19.83 25.37 -11.03
CA PRO A 331 19.57 26.30 -9.92
C PRO A 331 18.34 25.93 -9.06
N GLY A 332 17.39 25.18 -9.61
CA GLY A 332 16.27 24.50 -8.95
C GLY A 332 15.31 23.92 -10.00
N PRO A 333 14.31 23.10 -9.63
CA PRO A 333 13.38 22.50 -10.59
C PRO A 333 12.44 23.54 -11.21
N HIS A 334 12.18 23.43 -12.51
CA HIS A 334 11.19 24.26 -13.21
C HIS A 334 9.75 23.85 -12.84
N ALA A 335 9.53 22.54 -12.65
CA ALA A 335 8.24 22.01 -12.21
C ALA A 335 8.38 20.88 -11.20
N VAL A 336 7.40 20.80 -10.31
CA VAL A 336 7.17 19.68 -9.40
C VAL A 336 6.02 18.86 -9.94
N LEU A 337 6.29 17.63 -10.37
CA LEU A 337 5.26 16.69 -10.80
C LEU A 337 4.82 15.87 -9.60
N LEU A 338 3.57 16.05 -9.16
CA LEU A 338 3.00 15.28 -8.05
C LEU A 338 2.22 14.08 -8.60
N ALA A 339 2.82 12.90 -8.50
CA ALA A 339 2.29 11.67 -9.06
C ALA A 339 1.16 11.07 -8.21
N LEU A 340 -0.02 10.92 -8.80
CA LEU A 340 -1.22 10.29 -8.24
C LEU A 340 -1.68 9.14 -9.14
N ARG A 341 -2.26 8.09 -8.55
CA ARG A 341 -2.80 6.98 -9.32
C ARG A 341 -4.25 7.23 -9.68
N SER A 342 -4.61 7.10 -10.96
CA SER A 342 -6.01 7.24 -11.40
C SER A 342 -6.89 6.02 -11.10
N ASP A 343 -6.28 4.88 -10.75
CA ASP A 343 -6.96 3.60 -10.62
C ASP A 343 -7.36 3.21 -9.20
N ILE A 344 -7.16 4.11 -8.24
CA ILE A 344 -7.42 3.94 -6.81
C ILE A 344 -8.17 5.17 -6.33
N ALA A 345 -9.08 5.00 -5.37
CA ALA A 345 -9.79 6.12 -4.78
C ALA A 345 -8.85 7.09 -4.05
N PHE A 346 -9.14 8.38 -4.17
CA PHE A 346 -8.40 9.45 -3.50
C PHE A 346 -9.17 9.91 -2.26
N THR A 347 -8.64 9.60 -1.08
CA THR A 347 -9.34 9.83 0.21
C THR A 347 -8.89 11.10 0.92
N GLU A 348 -9.63 11.51 1.95
CA GLU A 348 -9.25 12.63 2.81
C GLU A 348 -7.88 12.41 3.48
N GLU A 349 -7.59 11.17 3.92
CA GLU A 349 -6.30 10.82 4.53
C GLU A 349 -5.15 10.95 3.53
N GLU A 350 -5.37 10.56 2.27
CA GLU A 350 -4.38 10.77 1.22
C GLU A 350 -4.16 12.25 0.93
N ARG A 351 -5.21 13.07 0.88
CA ARG A 351 -5.09 14.52 0.73
C ARG A 351 -4.27 15.15 1.86
N LYS A 352 -4.60 14.84 3.12
CA LYS A 352 -3.86 15.33 4.30
C LYS A 352 -2.39 14.91 4.25
N SER A 353 -2.13 13.64 3.93
CA SER A 353 -0.76 13.14 3.77
C SER A 353 0.00 13.91 2.68
N VAL A 354 -0.60 14.08 1.49
CA VAL A 354 0.00 14.85 0.39
C VAL A 354 0.29 16.28 0.80
N GLU A 355 -0.66 16.97 1.43
CA GLU A 355 -0.48 18.35 1.90
C GLU A 355 0.68 18.46 2.89
N GLU A 356 0.70 17.62 3.94
CA GLU A 356 1.77 17.64 4.94
C GLU A 356 3.17 17.36 4.35
N HIS A 357 3.27 16.46 3.36
CA HIS A 357 4.55 16.17 2.70
C HIS A 357 4.98 17.29 1.77
N MET A 358 4.05 17.95 1.09
CA MET A 358 4.34 19.11 0.24
C MET A 358 4.69 20.35 1.07
N ASP A 359 4.13 20.47 2.28
CA ASP A 359 4.42 21.56 3.21
C ASP A 359 5.87 21.53 3.72
N LEU A 360 6.57 20.39 3.63
CA LEU A 360 8.02 20.33 3.84
C LEU A 360 8.78 21.28 2.89
N LEU A 361 8.30 21.41 1.65
CA LEU A 361 8.86 22.30 0.64
C LEU A 361 8.31 23.74 0.79
N GLY A 362 7.29 23.93 1.63
CA GLY A 362 6.66 25.22 1.90
C GLY A 362 5.65 25.65 0.82
N GLU A 363 4.78 26.60 1.19
CA GLU A 363 3.63 27.07 0.40
C GLU A 363 3.94 27.47 -1.05
N GLY A 364 5.15 27.95 -1.31
CA GLY A 364 5.58 28.35 -2.66
C GLY A 364 5.57 27.22 -3.68
N VAL A 365 5.73 25.96 -3.24
CA VAL A 365 5.83 24.78 -4.13
C VAL A 365 4.59 24.62 -5.01
N TRP A 366 3.40 24.92 -4.48
CA TRP A 366 2.14 24.75 -5.19
C TRP A 366 2.06 25.59 -6.46
N LYS A 367 2.78 26.73 -6.53
CA LYS A 367 2.87 27.56 -7.74
C LYS A 367 3.64 26.89 -8.87
N HIS A 368 4.49 25.90 -8.57
CA HIS A 368 5.27 25.14 -9.54
C HIS A 368 4.83 23.68 -9.67
N THR A 369 3.69 23.31 -9.07
CA THR A 369 3.18 21.93 -9.08
C THR A 369 2.22 21.65 -10.25
N VAL A 370 2.45 20.54 -10.96
CA VAL A 370 1.50 19.92 -11.89
C VAL A 370 1.10 18.55 -11.33
N LEU A 371 -0.20 18.28 -11.22
CA LEU A 371 -0.66 16.94 -10.85
C LEU A 371 -0.47 15.97 -12.00
N LEU A 372 0.24 14.87 -11.74
CA LEU A 372 0.54 13.85 -12.73
C LEU A 372 -0.26 12.58 -12.42
N PHE A 373 -1.35 12.36 -13.14
CA PHE A 373 -2.12 11.12 -13.06
C PHE A 373 -1.41 10.02 -13.82
N THR A 374 -0.84 9.08 -13.06
CA THR A 374 -0.23 7.87 -13.59
C THR A 374 -1.29 6.81 -13.83
N HIS A 375 -0.91 5.77 -14.56
CA HIS A 375 -1.80 4.70 -14.97
C HIS A 375 -3.01 5.24 -15.77
N GLY A 376 -2.81 6.24 -16.63
CA GLY A 376 -3.87 6.80 -17.48
C GLY A 376 -4.54 5.77 -18.40
N ASP A 377 -3.85 4.68 -18.74
CA ASP A 377 -4.42 3.50 -19.40
C ASP A 377 -5.61 2.90 -18.63
N LEU A 378 -5.69 3.19 -17.33
CA LEU A 378 -6.68 2.67 -16.43
C LEU A 378 -7.97 3.48 -16.38
N LEU A 379 -7.99 4.67 -16.99
CA LEU A 379 -9.20 5.46 -17.16
C LEU A 379 -10.07 4.95 -18.32
N GLY A 380 -9.47 4.32 -19.34
CA GLY A 380 -10.17 3.89 -20.55
C GLY A 380 -10.80 5.07 -21.29
N ASP A 381 -12.11 5.03 -21.54
CA ASP A 381 -12.86 6.10 -22.23
C ASP A 381 -13.31 7.23 -21.27
N VAL A 382 -13.01 7.11 -19.97
CA VAL A 382 -13.32 8.12 -18.97
C VAL A 382 -12.29 9.24 -19.08
N THR A 383 -12.77 10.46 -19.24
CA THR A 383 -11.86 11.63 -19.24
C THR A 383 -11.36 11.93 -17.84
N ILE A 384 -10.19 12.55 -17.73
CA ILE A 384 -9.63 12.86 -16.41
C ILE A 384 -10.51 13.87 -15.64
N GLU A 385 -11.19 14.77 -16.34
CA GLU A 385 -12.13 15.70 -15.71
C GLU A 385 -13.33 14.97 -15.12
N GLN A 386 -13.85 13.95 -15.81
CA GLN A 386 -14.92 13.10 -15.26
C GLN A 386 -14.43 12.34 -14.01
N HIS A 387 -13.21 11.81 -14.04
CA HIS A 387 -12.62 11.16 -12.87
C HIS A 387 -12.53 12.16 -11.69
N ILE A 388 -11.90 13.32 -11.89
CA ILE A 388 -11.75 14.36 -10.85
C ILE A 388 -13.10 14.79 -10.26
N GLU A 389 -14.11 15.01 -11.09
CA GLU A 389 -15.43 15.47 -10.62
C GLU A 389 -16.24 14.36 -9.95
N SER A 390 -16.00 13.10 -10.30
CA SER A 390 -16.67 11.95 -9.69
C SER A 390 -16.04 11.50 -8.37
N GLU A 391 -14.72 11.64 -8.20
CA GLU A 391 -13.96 11.02 -7.10
C GLU A 391 -14.26 11.67 -5.74
N GLY A 392 -14.64 12.94 -5.75
CA GLY A 392 -15.08 13.66 -4.55
C GLY A 392 -14.34 14.98 -4.31
N LYS A 393 -14.67 15.62 -3.18
CA LYS A 393 -14.21 16.97 -2.85
C LYS A 393 -12.71 17.02 -2.60
N ASP A 394 -12.11 15.99 -2.01
CA ASP A 394 -10.68 16.00 -1.65
C ASP A 394 -9.78 16.08 -2.88
N LEU A 395 -10.07 15.31 -3.94
CA LEU A 395 -9.32 15.39 -5.19
C LEU A 395 -9.54 16.74 -5.88
N GLN A 396 -10.79 17.25 -5.87
CA GLN A 396 -11.11 18.56 -6.44
C GLN A 396 -10.37 19.70 -5.73
N LEU A 397 -10.26 19.64 -4.40
CA LEU A 397 -9.51 20.61 -3.59
C LEU A 397 -8.02 20.58 -3.94
N LEU A 398 -7.43 19.39 -4.08
CA LEU A 398 -6.03 19.27 -4.47
C LEU A 398 -5.76 19.81 -5.89
N VAL A 399 -6.66 19.51 -6.84
CA VAL A 399 -6.59 20.04 -8.22
C VAL A 399 -6.73 21.57 -8.21
N ALA A 400 -7.64 22.12 -7.40
CA ALA A 400 -7.80 23.57 -7.24
C ALA A 400 -6.55 24.21 -6.61
N LYS A 401 -5.92 23.57 -5.62
CA LYS A 401 -4.66 24.02 -5.00
C LYS A 401 -3.53 24.10 -6.04
N CYS A 402 -3.55 23.20 -7.02
CA CYS A 402 -2.65 23.21 -8.17
C CYS A 402 -3.12 24.11 -9.33
N ARG A 403 -4.12 24.98 -9.14
CA ARG A 403 -4.66 25.89 -10.17
C ARG A 403 -5.15 25.17 -11.44
N ASN A 404 -5.76 24.00 -11.29
CA ASN A 404 -6.22 23.16 -12.40
C ASN A 404 -5.14 22.67 -13.37
N ARG A 405 -3.87 22.65 -12.94
CA ARG A 405 -2.78 22.05 -13.72
C ARG A 405 -2.67 20.56 -13.44
N TYR A 406 -3.06 19.75 -14.43
CA TYR A 406 -2.91 18.31 -14.38
C TYR A 406 -2.55 17.73 -15.75
N HIS A 407 -1.94 16.56 -15.74
CA HIS A 407 -1.58 15.78 -16.92
C HIS A 407 -1.75 14.29 -16.64
N VAL A 408 -2.05 13.50 -17.68
CA VAL A 408 -2.30 12.07 -17.58
C VAL A 408 -1.28 11.32 -18.43
N LEU A 409 -0.58 10.36 -17.85
CA LEU A 409 0.34 9.50 -18.58
C LEU A 409 -0.21 8.09 -18.73
N ASN A 410 -0.23 7.57 -19.96
CA ASN A 410 -0.46 6.16 -20.20
C ASN A 410 0.89 5.43 -20.06
N ASN A 411 1.14 4.88 -18.88
CA ASN A 411 2.42 4.26 -18.58
C ASN A 411 2.70 2.94 -19.33
N ASN A 412 1.70 2.37 -20.02
CA ASN A 412 1.89 1.19 -20.88
C ASN A 412 2.24 1.56 -22.32
N ASN A 413 2.20 2.84 -22.69
CA ASN A 413 2.53 3.29 -24.04
C ASN A 413 3.77 4.19 -24.02
N LEU A 414 4.95 3.55 -24.05
CA LEU A 414 6.24 4.26 -24.09
C LEU A 414 6.56 4.86 -25.46
N VAL A 415 5.83 4.48 -26.52
CA VAL A 415 6.11 4.88 -27.91
C VAL A 415 5.45 6.21 -28.26
N ASP A 416 4.34 6.54 -27.58
CA ASP A 416 3.62 7.77 -27.82
C ASP A 416 4.30 8.97 -27.16
N ALA A 417 5.19 9.62 -27.91
CA ALA A 417 5.87 10.83 -27.45
C ALA A 417 4.92 12.04 -27.29
N THR A 418 3.69 11.99 -27.82
CA THR A 418 2.78 13.17 -27.82
C THR A 418 2.32 13.53 -26.42
N GLN A 419 2.07 12.54 -25.57
CA GLN A 419 1.74 12.74 -24.15
C GLN A 419 2.88 13.44 -23.40
N VAL A 420 4.15 13.10 -23.70
CA VAL A 420 5.30 13.79 -23.09
C VAL A 420 5.43 15.22 -23.62
N ILE A 421 5.25 15.44 -24.92
CA ILE A 421 5.28 16.79 -25.52
C ILE A 421 4.23 17.70 -24.86
N GLN A 422 2.98 17.21 -24.73
CA GLN A 422 1.90 17.94 -24.06
C GLN A 422 2.17 18.18 -22.56
N LEU A 423 2.88 17.27 -21.88
CA LEU A 423 3.32 17.51 -20.50
C LEU A 423 4.32 18.66 -20.44
N LEU A 424 5.30 18.68 -21.34
CA LEU A 424 6.34 19.70 -21.39
C LEU A 424 5.77 21.07 -21.76
N GLU A 425 4.82 21.14 -22.69
CA GLU A 425 4.09 22.37 -23.03
C GLU A 425 3.39 22.97 -21.80
N LYS A 426 2.65 22.16 -21.04
CA LYS A 426 2.01 22.61 -19.79
C LYS A 426 3.02 23.08 -18.74
N VAL A 427 4.20 22.46 -18.70
CA VAL A 427 5.28 22.89 -17.81
C VAL A 427 5.84 24.25 -18.24
N GLU A 428 6.02 24.49 -19.53
CA GLU A 428 6.50 25.77 -20.06
C GLU A 428 5.49 26.90 -19.85
N GLU A 429 4.19 26.63 -20.10
CA GLU A 429 3.09 27.55 -19.78
C GLU A 429 3.13 27.96 -18.31
N MET A 430 3.23 26.96 -17.42
CA MET A 430 3.34 27.19 -15.99
C MET A 430 4.59 28.00 -15.59
N VAL A 431 5.73 27.73 -16.22
CA VAL A 431 6.97 28.48 -15.95
C VAL A 431 6.83 29.93 -16.42
N ALA A 432 6.19 30.16 -17.57
CA ALA A 432 5.87 31.50 -18.07
C ALA A 432 4.93 32.25 -17.12
N GLU A 433 3.87 31.61 -16.61
CA GLU A 433 2.96 32.16 -15.59
C GLU A 433 3.71 32.58 -14.32
N ASN A 434 4.77 31.86 -13.96
CA ASN A 434 5.63 32.18 -12.82
C ASN A 434 6.78 33.14 -13.18
N GLY A 435 6.68 33.87 -14.29
CA GLY A 435 7.66 34.88 -14.70
C GLY A 435 9.00 34.30 -15.16
N GLY A 436 9.04 33.04 -15.59
CA GLY A 436 10.26 32.33 -15.98
C GLY A 436 11.09 31.82 -14.80
N PHE A 437 10.62 32.01 -13.56
CA PHE A 437 11.34 31.57 -12.37
C PHE A 437 11.12 30.08 -12.10
N HIS A 438 12.20 29.40 -11.77
CA HIS A 438 12.16 28.03 -11.26
C HIS A 438 11.83 28.05 -9.76
N TYR A 439 11.45 26.89 -9.24
CA TYR A 439 11.16 26.75 -7.82
C TYR A 439 12.46 26.72 -7.02
N GLU A 440 12.54 27.58 -5.99
CA GLU A 440 13.65 27.65 -5.05
C GLU A 440 13.12 27.57 -3.62
N ILE A 441 13.85 26.83 -2.78
CA ILE A 441 13.68 26.92 -1.32
C ILE A 441 14.53 28.10 -0.82
N ASP A 442 14.04 28.81 0.21
CA ASP A 442 14.79 29.88 0.87
C ASP A 442 16.25 29.48 1.15
N GLN A 443 17.16 30.38 0.79
CA GLN A 443 18.60 30.09 0.81
C GLN A 443 19.12 29.77 2.22
N ARG A 444 18.50 30.33 3.28
CA ARG A 444 18.88 30.02 4.67
C ARG A 444 18.43 28.61 5.01
N THR A 445 17.19 28.26 4.69
CA THR A 445 16.65 26.91 4.86
C THR A 445 17.52 25.88 4.13
N SER A 446 17.86 26.12 2.86
CA SER A 446 18.75 25.26 2.07
C SER A 446 20.12 25.05 2.72
N LYS A 447 20.77 26.14 3.17
CA LYS A 447 22.07 26.07 3.85
C LYS A 447 22.00 25.30 5.17
N ASP A 448 20.96 25.53 5.98
CA ASP A 448 20.78 24.87 7.26
C ASP A 448 20.48 23.38 7.10
N MET A 449 19.68 22.99 6.11
CA MET A 449 19.44 21.59 5.76
C MET A 449 20.73 20.88 5.35
N MET A 450 21.52 21.49 4.46
CA MET A 450 22.80 20.90 4.02
C MET A 450 23.80 20.76 5.17
N ARG A 451 23.82 21.71 6.12
CA ARG A 451 24.65 21.63 7.33
C ARG A 451 24.21 20.48 8.24
N LYS A 452 22.90 20.37 8.50
CA LYS A 452 22.32 19.28 9.30
C LYS A 452 22.61 17.91 8.69
N TRP A 453 22.39 17.75 7.38
CA TRP A 453 22.66 16.50 6.66
C TRP A 453 24.14 16.08 6.76
N LYS A 454 25.08 17.01 6.52
CA LYS A 454 26.53 16.75 6.66
C LYS A 454 26.90 16.33 8.08
N LEU A 455 26.24 16.87 9.10
CA LEU A 455 26.47 16.48 10.50
C LEU A 455 25.97 15.05 10.77
N VAL A 456 24.76 14.73 10.32
CA VAL A 456 24.17 13.39 10.43
C VAL A 456 25.06 12.35 9.74
N GLU A 457 25.52 12.63 8.53
CA GLU A 457 26.40 11.73 7.77
C GLU A 457 27.74 11.49 8.51
N LYS A 458 28.33 12.54 9.10
CA LYS A 458 29.53 12.42 9.93
C LYS A 458 29.29 11.56 11.18
N LYS A 459 28.21 11.81 11.93
CA LYS A 459 27.84 11.01 13.11
C LYS A 459 27.64 9.54 12.75
N ALA A 460 26.94 9.26 11.64
CA ALA A 460 26.70 7.91 11.15
C ALA A 460 28.01 7.18 10.79
N LYS A 461 28.93 7.86 10.10
CA LYS A 461 30.28 7.32 9.81
C LYS A 461 31.05 6.98 11.09
N MET A 462 30.96 7.82 12.11
CA MET A 462 31.60 7.58 13.41
C MET A 462 30.98 6.38 14.14
N ARG A 463 29.64 6.31 14.24
CA ARG A 463 28.91 5.17 14.82
C ARG A 463 29.30 3.86 14.15
N ARG A 464 29.38 3.85 12.81
CA ARG A 464 29.78 2.67 12.03
C ARG A 464 31.23 2.24 12.31
N LYS A 465 32.16 3.19 12.45
CA LYS A 465 33.56 2.91 12.82
C LYS A 465 33.66 2.33 14.22
N MET A 466 32.93 2.90 15.19
CA MET A 466 32.91 2.42 16.57
C MET A 466 32.36 0.99 16.66
N LYS A 467 31.25 0.71 15.97
CA LYS A 467 30.67 -0.63 15.89
C LYS A 467 31.62 -1.66 15.30
N LYS A 468 32.35 -1.31 14.23
CA LYS A 468 33.38 -2.20 13.66
C LYS A 468 34.51 -2.49 14.65
N ARG A 469 34.95 -1.49 15.42
CA ARG A 469 35.99 -1.68 16.45
C ARG A 469 35.50 -2.59 17.57
N LEU A 470 34.28 -2.37 18.08
CA LEU A 470 33.66 -3.23 19.10
C LEU A 470 33.50 -4.67 18.60
N GLY A 471 33.02 -4.88 17.37
CA GLY A 471 32.90 -6.23 16.79
C GLY A 471 34.23 -6.95 16.65
N ILE A 472 35.31 -6.25 16.25
CA ILE A 472 36.67 -6.83 16.21
C ILE A 472 37.17 -7.22 17.61
N MET A 473 36.81 -6.45 18.64
CA MET A 473 37.17 -6.75 20.03
C MET A 473 36.35 -7.91 20.62
N SER A 474 35.08 -8.07 20.20
CA SER A 474 34.22 -9.20 20.60
C SER A 474 34.62 -10.51 19.91
N SER A 475 34.97 -10.48 18.62
CA SER A 475 35.47 -11.65 17.88
C SER A 475 36.79 -12.21 18.46
N LYS A 476 37.60 -11.39 19.14
CA LYS A 476 38.80 -11.85 19.87
C LYS A 476 38.49 -12.48 21.24
N ARG A 477 37.30 -12.27 21.80
CA ARG A 477 36.85 -12.83 23.10
C ARG A 477 35.95 -14.06 22.96
N GLY A 478 35.27 -14.23 21.82
CA GLY A 478 34.23 -15.23 21.62
C GLY A 478 34.64 -16.44 20.77
N ALA A 479 35.62 -17.23 21.22
CA ALA A 479 35.94 -18.51 20.57
C ALA A 479 35.34 -19.76 21.26
N GLU A 480 34.61 -19.63 22.39
CA GLU A 480 34.41 -20.81 23.26
C GLU A 480 33.00 -21.05 23.84
N GLN A 481 31.92 -20.32 23.50
CA GLN A 481 30.60 -20.62 24.08
C GLN A 481 29.44 -20.53 23.06
N HIS A 482 29.21 -21.62 22.33
CA HIS A 482 27.96 -21.85 21.61
C HIS A 482 26.89 -22.38 22.57
N LEU A 483 25.73 -21.73 22.62
CA LEU A 483 24.58 -22.20 23.41
C LEU A 483 23.72 -23.12 22.54
N SER A 484 23.46 -24.34 23.01
CA SER A 484 22.64 -25.31 22.29
C SER A 484 21.15 -24.97 22.31
N GLU A 485 20.67 -24.16 23.26
CA GLU A 485 19.27 -23.75 23.38
C GLU A 485 19.15 -22.23 23.66
N LEU A 486 18.27 -21.54 22.92
CA LEU A 486 18.03 -20.10 23.05
C LEU A 486 16.53 -19.77 23.18
N GLY A 487 16.15 -19.04 24.24
CA GLY A 487 14.80 -18.51 24.43
C GLY A 487 14.69 -17.04 24.04
N LEU A 488 13.84 -16.71 23.07
CA LEU A 488 13.64 -15.37 22.53
C LEU A 488 12.19 -14.91 22.72
N VAL A 489 11.99 -13.72 23.26
CA VAL A 489 10.66 -13.10 23.40
C VAL A 489 10.59 -11.87 22.48
N LEU A 490 9.64 -11.87 21.55
CA LEU A 490 9.42 -10.76 20.63
C LEU A 490 8.47 -9.75 21.25
N LEU A 491 8.93 -8.52 21.46
CA LEU A 491 8.15 -7.41 22.03
C LEU A 491 7.98 -6.28 21.01
N GLY A 492 6.95 -5.45 21.16
CA GLY A 492 6.70 -4.31 20.27
C GLY A 492 5.23 -4.04 20.04
N TYR A 493 4.93 -2.89 19.42
CA TYR A 493 3.56 -2.47 19.13
C TYR A 493 2.86 -3.34 18.07
N GLY A 494 1.54 -3.15 17.89
CA GLY A 494 0.73 -3.80 16.84
C GLY A 494 1.35 -3.65 15.45
N GLU A 495 1.35 -4.71 14.64
CA GLU A 495 2.02 -4.82 13.33
C GLU A 495 3.43 -4.19 13.18
N ALA A 496 4.21 -4.14 14.26
CA ALA A 496 5.66 -3.93 14.21
C ALA A 496 6.41 -5.02 13.40
N GLY A 497 5.72 -6.13 13.11
CA GLY A 497 6.25 -7.27 12.36
C GLY A 497 6.79 -8.40 13.24
N LYS A 498 6.35 -8.52 14.49
CA LYS A 498 6.78 -9.55 15.44
C LYS A 498 6.56 -10.97 14.90
N THR A 499 5.33 -11.29 14.51
CA THR A 499 4.96 -12.58 13.92
C THR A 499 5.79 -12.94 12.67
N SER A 500 5.95 -12.00 11.74
CA SER A 500 6.80 -12.20 10.55
C SER A 500 8.28 -12.36 10.90
N THR A 501 8.73 -11.68 11.94
CA THR A 501 10.09 -11.82 12.47
C THR A 501 10.30 -13.19 13.10
N GLY A 502 9.34 -13.70 13.86
CA GLY A 502 9.37 -15.06 14.40
C GLY A 502 9.47 -16.11 13.29
N ASN A 503 8.65 -15.99 12.24
CA ASN A 503 8.74 -16.86 11.06
C ASN A 503 10.10 -16.75 10.34
N THR A 504 10.66 -15.54 10.24
CA THR A 504 11.97 -15.31 9.62
C THR A 504 13.09 -15.93 10.45
N ILE A 505 13.03 -15.83 11.79
CA ILE A 505 14.01 -16.42 12.71
C ILE A 505 13.95 -17.95 12.66
N LEU A 506 12.75 -18.55 12.65
CA LEU A 506 12.59 -20.01 12.60
C LEU A 506 12.82 -20.61 11.21
N GLY A 507 12.76 -19.79 10.15
CA GLY A 507 12.87 -20.24 8.76
C GLY A 507 11.62 -20.98 8.25
N THR A 508 10.55 -21.01 9.03
CA THR A 508 9.28 -21.71 8.75
C THR A 508 8.09 -20.77 9.03
N ALA A 509 6.97 -20.96 8.34
CA ALA A 509 5.74 -20.19 8.54
C ALA A 509 4.90 -20.75 9.71
N GLU A 510 5.51 -20.90 10.88
CA GLU A 510 4.91 -21.55 12.05
C GLU A 510 3.96 -20.66 12.87
N PHE A 511 4.10 -19.34 12.73
CA PHE A 511 3.19 -18.36 13.29
C PHE A 511 2.13 -17.98 12.24
N GLY A 512 0.86 -18.14 12.62
CA GLY A 512 -0.29 -17.76 11.79
C GLY A 512 -0.40 -16.24 11.61
N TRP A 513 -1.25 -15.79 10.67
CA TRP A 513 -1.33 -14.38 10.27
C TRP A 513 -2.32 -13.56 11.12
N LYS A 514 -3.03 -14.21 12.05
CA LYS A 514 -4.01 -13.56 12.92
C LYS A 514 -3.31 -12.71 13.96
N ARG A 515 -3.95 -11.59 14.33
CA ARG A 515 -3.48 -10.72 15.43
C ARG A 515 -3.28 -11.57 16.69
N THR A 516 -2.06 -11.57 17.19
CA THR A 516 -1.66 -12.30 18.40
C THR A 516 -2.38 -11.69 19.61
N SER A 517 -3.46 -12.33 20.08
CA SER A 517 -4.19 -11.95 21.30
C SER A 517 -3.72 -12.72 22.54
N GLN A 518 -2.97 -13.80 22.33
CA GLN A 518 -2.34 -14.63 23.35
C GLN A 518 -0.90 -14.93 22.94
N CYS A 519 0.02 -15.08 23.89
CA CYS A 519 1.40 -15.41 23.56
C CYS A 519 1.51 -16.77 22.88
N VAL A 520 2.17 -16.82 21.72
CA VAL A 520 2.37 -18.05 20.96
C VAL A 520 3.83 -18.48 21.07
N LYS A 521 4.07 -19.68 21.58
CA LYS A 521 5.40 -20.32 21.61
C LYS A 521 5.57 -21.22 20.40
N ARG A 522 6.73 -21.12 19.73
CA ARG A 522 7.20 -22.04 18.70
C ARG A 522 8.65 -22.42 18.92
N GLN A 523 9.04 -23.59 18.44
CA GLN A 523 10.38 -24.14 18.61
C GLN A 523 10.88 -24.73 17.30
N GLY A 524 12.14 -24.48 16.99
CA GLY A 524 12.78 -25.01 15.78
C GLY A 524 14.30 -24.99 15.88
N GLU A 525 14.95 -25.87 15.14
CA GLU A 525 16.41 -25.88 15.04
C GLU A 525 16.86 -24.95 13.91
N VAL A 526 17.70 -23.96 14.25
CA VAL A 526 18.16 -22.94 13.30
C VAL A 526 19.65 -22.72 13.49
N ALA A 527 20.42 -22.87 12.42
CA ALA A 527 21.88 -22.74 12.43
C ALA A 527 22.56 -23.59 13.53
N GLY A 528 22.05 -24.81 13.77
CA GLY A 528 22.56 -25.75 14.78
C GLY A 528 22.18 -25.42 16.23
N ARG A 529 21.22 -24.52 16.45
CA ARG A 529 20.75 -24.09 17.78
C ARG A 529 19.26 -24.40 17.93
N LEU A 530 18.83 -24.93 19.08
CA LEU A 530 17.41 -25.09 19.40
C LEU A 530 16.83 -23.74 19.85
N LEU A 531 16.01 -23.11 18.99
CA LEU A 531 15.39 -21.83 19.30
C LEU A 531 13.97 -22.05 19.86
N THR A 532 13.65 -21.35 20.94
CA THR A 532 12.28 -21.12 21.40
C THR A 532 11.93 -19.67 21.15
N VAL A 533 10.98 -19.40 20.24
CA VAL A 533 10.51 -18.04 19.94
C VAL A 533 9.10 -17.86 20.48
N VAL A 534 8.90 -16.81 21.27
CA VAL A 534 7.61 -16.40 21.83
C VAL A 534 7.16 -15.13 21.13
N ASP A 535 6.10 -15.21 20.34
CA ASP A 535 5.41 -14.05 19.78
C ASP A 535 4.39 -13.53 20.79
N THR A 536 4.51 -12.26 21.17
CA THR A 536 3.64 -11.63 22.18
C THR A 536 2.57 -10.74 21.55
N PRO A 537 1.45 -10.48 22.25
CA PRO A 537 0.49 -9.48 21.81
C PRO A 537 1.12 -8.10 21.62
N GLY A 538 0.68 -7.38 20.59
CA GLY A 538 1.12 -6.01 20.35
C GLY A 538 0.39 -5.00 21.23
N TRP A 539 1.14 -4.05 21.78
CA TRP A 539 0.56 -2.85 22.39
C TRP A 539 0.24 -1.76 21.36
N TRP A 540 -0.53 -0.75 21.74
CA TRP A 540 -0.80 0.39 20.87
C TRP A 540 0.42 1.30 20.77
N LYS A 541 0.78 1.69 19.53
CA LYS A 541 2.05 2.34 19.19
C LYS A 541 2.38 3.57 20.05
N ARG A 542 1.38 4.37 20.41
CA ARG A 542 1.53 5.67 21.11
C ARG A 542 0.81 5.78 22.44
N LEU A 543 0.15 4.72 22.90
CA LEU A 543 -0.58 4.76 24.15
C LEU A 543 0.27 4.16 25.26
N ALA A 544 0.16 4.77 26.44
CA ALA A 544 0.77 4.24 27.65
C ALA A 544 0.20 2.86 27.98
N ALA A 545 0.95 2.09 28.75
CA ALA A 545 0.57 0.74 29.13
C ALA A 545 -0.76 0.70 29.90
N GLU A 546 -1.20 1.78 30.54
CA GLU A 546 -2.51 1.84 31.23
C GLU A 546 -3.70 1.63 30.30
N HIS A 547 -3.63 2.12 29.06
CA HIS A 547 -4.71 2.03 28.09
C HIS A 547 -4.77 0.63 27.47
N THR A 548 -3.63 -0.03 27.23
CA THR A 548 -3.56 -1.38 26.64
C THR A 548 -4.54 -2.34 27.35
N PRO A 549 -5.26 -3.24 26.66
CA PRO A 549 -6.20 -4.14 27.31
C PRO A 549 -5.51 -4.97 28.40
N GLN A 550 -6.16 -5.13 29.56
CA GLN A 550 -5.54 -5.78 30.72
C GLN A 550 -5.12 -7.23 30.41
N GLN A 551 -5.88 -7.93 29.58
CA GLN A 551 -5.54 -9.26 29.08
C GLN A 551 -4.19 -9.25 28.32
N ASN A 552 -3.99 -8.27 27.42
CA ASN A 552 -2.73 -8.15 26.67
C ASN A 552 -1.55 -7.84 27.60
N LYS A 553 -1.73 -7.00 28.63
CA LYS A 553 -0.68 -6.72 29.62
C LYS A 553 -0.28 -7.98 30.39
N GLN A 554 -1.27 -8.77 30.81
CA GLN A 554 -1.03 -10.02 31.53
C GLN A 554 -0.29 -11.03 30.65
N GLU A 555 -0.73 -11.20 29.40
CA GLU A 555 -0.05 -12.04 28.41
C GLU A 555 1.40 -11.61 28.19
N ILE A 556 1.64 -10.31 27.95
CA ILE A 556 2.99 -9.77 27.77
C ILE A 556 3.85 -10.06 29.01
N ALA A 557 3.36 -9.80 30.21
CA ALA A 557 4.11 -10.05 31.45
C ALA A 557 4.38 -11.56 31.68
N GLN A 558 3.45 -12.43 31.29
CA GLN A 558 3.56 -13.88 31.43
C GLN A 558 4.39 -14.55 30.33
N SER A 559 4.73 -13.85 29.25
CA SER A 559 5.54 -14.39 28.14
C SER A 559 6.86 -15.02 28.58
N VAL A 560 7.47 -14.48 29.65
CA VAL A 560 8.71 -14.98 30.28
C VAL A 560 8.57 -16.41 30.80
N GLN A 561 7.38 -16.82 31.22
CA GLN A 561 7.11 -18.15 31.78
C GLN A 561 7.00 -19.24 30.69
N LEU A 562 6.84 -18.84 29.43
CA LEU A 562 6.70 -19.79 28.31
C LEU A 562 8.05 -20.39 27.87
N THR A 563 9.16 -19.79 28.30
CA THR A 563 10.51 -20.30 28.10
C THR A 563 10.96 -21.12 29.31
N SER A 564 11.42 -22.35 29.10
CA SER A 564 11.76 -23.35 30.13
C SER A 564 12.82 -22.88 31.13
N SER A 565 13.67 -21.93 30.73
CA SER A 565 14.79 -21.38 31.51
C SER A 565 14.70 -19.85 31.68
N GLY A 566 13.55 -19.24 31.35
CA GLY A 566 13.42 -17.79 31.15
C GLY A 566 13.99 -17.32 29.80
N PRO A 567 13.60 -16.13 29.30
CA PRO A 567 14.10 -15.63 28.04
C PRO A 567 15.55 -15.21 28.18
N ILE A 568 16.32 -15.60 27.19
CA ILE A 568 17.72 -15.27 27.07
C ILE A 568 17.90 -13.88 26.46
N ALA A 569 17.00 -13.48 25.55
CA ALA A 569 16.93 -12.13 25.01
C ALA A 569 15.49 -11.68 24.73
N PHE A 570 15.22 -10.40 24.98
CA PHE A 570 14.04 -9.70 24.49
C PHE A 570 14.37 -8.98 23.19
N LEU A 571 13.63 -9.26 22.13
CA LEU A 571 13.78 -8.59 20.84
C LEU A 571 12.68 -7.54 20.70
N LEU A 572 13.04 -6.28 20.88
CA LEU A 572 12.11 -5.15 20.70
C LEU A 572 12.02 -4.80 19.22
N VAL A 573 10.93 -5.20 18.58
CA VAL A 573 10.70 -5.10 17.15
C VAL A 573 10.20 -3.70 16.78
N LEU A 574 10.92 -3.00 15.89
CA LEU A 574 10.58 -1.69 15.35
C LEU A 574 10.64 -1.70 13.83
N ARG A 575 9.78 -0.95 13.15
CA ARG A 575 9.82 -0.86 11.68
C ARG A 575 10.68 0.31 11.21
N LEU A 576 11.47 0.12 10.17
CA LEU A 576 12.28 1.18 9.54
C LEU A 576 11.51 2.08 8.58
N ASP A 577 10.30 1.67 8.22
CA ASP A 577 9.45 2.40 7.28
C ASP A 577 8.50 3.42 7.97
N ALA A 578 8.68 3.63 9.27
CA ALA A 578 8.00 4.63 10.06
C ALA A 578 8.99 5.34 11.00
N SER A 579 8.78 6.62 11.25
CA SER A 579 9.56 7.38 12.23
C SER A 579 9.21 6.94 13.67
N PHE A 580 10.20 7.04 14.57
CA PHE A 580 10.06 6.68 15.98
C PHE A 580 9.97 7.93 16.86
N GLN A 581 8.74 8.23 17.30
CA GLN A 581 8.41 9.48 18.00
C GLN A 581 8.54 9.38 19.53
N GLU A 582 8.49 10.53 20.21
CA GLU A 582 8.63 10.62 21.67
C GLU A 582 7.49 9.91 22.42
N GLU A 583 6.27 9.92 21.87
CA GLU A 583 5.13 9.17 22.42
C GLU A 583 5.37 7.66 22.35
N GLU A 584 6.01 7.19 21.28
CA GLU A 584 6.36 5.77 21.08
C GLU A 584 7.46 5.37 22.05
N ARG A 585 8.45 6.24 22.29
CA ARG A 585 9.46 6.07 23.33
C ARG A 585 8.82 5.87 24.71
N ARG A 586 7.87 6.73 25.09
CA ARG A 586 7.15 6.62 26.37
C ARG A 586 6.34 5.33 26.46
N SER A 587 5.65 4.97 25.38
CA SER A 587 4.90 3.71 25.32
C SER A 587 5.82 2.50 25.52
N VAL A 588 6.95 2.44 24.82
CA VAL A 588 7.96 1.38 25.00
C VAL A 588 8.48 1.34 26.44
N GLU A 589 8.84 2.50 27.00
CA GLU A 589 9.34 2.59 28.38
C GLU A 589 8.32 2.06 29.39
N ASP A 590 7.04 2.41 29.24
CA ASP A 590 5.97 1.97 30.13
C ASP A 590 5.68 0.48 30.02
N HIS A 591 5.70 -0.10 28.82
CA HIS A 591 5.49 -1.54 28.63
C HIS A 591 6.66 -2.36 29.14
N LEU A 592 7.90 -1.88 28.99
CA LEU A 592 9.08 -2.59 29.50
C LEU A 592 9.18 -2.55 31.04
N LYS A 593 8.56 -1.58 31.71
CA LYS A 593 8.45 -1.57 33.19
C LYS A 593 7.78 -2.83 33.76
N LEU A 594 6.92 -3.51 32.99
CA LEU A 594 6.25 -4.75 33.40
C LEU A 594 7.23 -5.88 33.76
N PHE A 595 8.44 -5.86 33.19
CA PHE A 595 9.48 -6.87 33.41
C PHE A 595 10.55 -6.43 34.43
N GLY A 596 10.41 -5.23 35.00
CA GLY A 596 11.39 -4.63 35.90
C GLY A 596 12.61 -4.02 35.19
N PRO A 597 13.50 -3.33 35.94
CA PRO A 597 14.58 -2.51 35.35
C PRO A 597 15.66 -3.32 34.63
N ARG A 598 15.82 -4.61 34.94
CA ARG A 598 16.84 -5.48 34.34
C ARG A 598 16.50 -5.93 32.91
N VAL A 599 15.26 -5.73 32.45
CA VAL A 599 14.84 -6.11 31.08
C VAL A 599 15.73 -5.44 30.03
N TRP A 600 16.14 -4.19 30.28
CA TRP A 600 16.98 -3.41 29.38
C TRP A 600 18.33 -4.08 29.14
N ASP A 601 18.90 -4.77 30.14
CA ASP A 601 20.17 -5.49 30.03
C ASP A 601 20.06 -6.73 29.13
N GLN A 602 18.85 -7.23 28.87
CA GLN A 602 18.59 -8.38 28.00
C GLN A 602 17.87 -7.99 26.70
N THR A 603 17.64 -6.70 26.46
CA THR A 603 16.86 -6.22 25.32
C THR A 603 17.74 -5.79 24.17
N MET A 604 17.48 -6.31 22.98
CA MET A 604 18.08 -5.88 21.71
C MET A 604 16.99 -5.28 20.81
N VAL A 605 17.28 -4.15 20.16
CA VAL A 605 16.36 -3.53 19.21
C VAL A 605 16.46 -4.22 17.85
N LEU A 606 15.35 -4.74 17.34
CA LEU A 606 15.28 -5.46 16.08
C LEU A 606 14.49 -4.65 15.06
N PHE A 607 15.19 -4.11 14.07
CA PHE A 607 14.60 -3.33 13.00
C PHE A 607 14.05 -4.25 11.90
N THR A 608 12.77 -4.12 11.57
CA THR A 608 12.13 -4.79 10.43
C THR A 608 12.03 -3.85 9.24
N CYS A 609 11.56 -4.37 8.10
CA CYS A 609 11.51 -3.64 6.83
C CYS A 609 12.90 -3.19 6.37
N GLY A 610 13.93 -4.05 6.53
CA GLY A 610 15.30 -3.75 6.09
C GLY A 610 15.41 -3.40 4.60
N ASP A 611 14.45 -3.81 3.76
CA ASP A 611 14.36 -3.39 2.35
C ASP A 611 14.09 -1.89 2.18
N TRP A 612 13.57 -1.21 3.20
CA TRP A 612 13.29 0.23 3.18
C TRP A 612 14.56 1.09 3.09
N LEU A 613 15.67 0.62 3.68
CA LEU A 613 16.95 1.33 3.68
C LEU A 613 17.54 1.48 2.27
N GLY A 614 17.18 0.60 1.33
CA GLY A 614 17.82 0.56 0.01
C GLY A 614 19.33 0.36 0.15
N ASP A 615 20.12 1.28 -0.37
CA ASP A 615 21.59 1.26 -0.30
C ASP A 615 22.14 2.08 0.88
N ARG A 616 21.27 2.63 1.74
CA ARG A 616 21.67 3.39 2.94
C ARG A 616 22.05 2.45 4.09
N SER A 617 22.96 2.91 4.95
CA SER A 617 23.29 2.19 6.18
C SER A 617 22.27 2.44 7.29
N LEU A 618 22.02 1.44 8.13
CA LEU A 618 21.18 1.58 9.33
C LEU A 618 21.69 2.69 10.27
N GLU A 619 23.00 2.84 10.41
CA GLU A 619 23.58 3.91 11.25
C GLU A 619 23.23 5.32 10.75
N LEU A 620 23.01 5.48 9.45
CA LEU A 620 22.54 6.75 8.88
C LEU A 620 21.09 7.02 9.31
N ASN A 621 20.23 6.00 9.29
CA ASN A 621 18.84 6.09 9.76
C ASN A 621 18.76 6.41 11.25
N ILE A 622 19.57 5.74 12.07
CA ILE A 622 19.60 6.00 13.52
C ILE A 622 20.01 7.45 13.81
N GLU A 623 21.02 7.96 13.10
CA GLU A 623 21.52 9.30 13.36
C GLU A 623 20.62 10.41 12.81
N SER A 624 19.84 10.13 11.77
CA SER A 624 18.93 11.09 11.17
C SER A 624 17.61 11.24 11.88
N GLU A 625 17.07 10.18 12.51
CA GLU A 625 15.73 10.17 13.13
C GLU A 625 15.60 11.22 14.23
N GLY A 626 15.85 10.85 15.49
CA GLY A 626 15.63 11.74 16.60
C GLY A 626 16.15 11.19 17.91
N GLU A 627 16.14 12.04 18.93
CA GLU A 627 16.63 11.71 20.27
C GLU A 627 15.83 10.56 20.91
N ALA A 628 14.56 10.39 20.55
CA ALA A 628 13.73 9.28 21.03
C ALA A 628 14.32 7.91 20.66
N LEU A 629 14.69 7.71 19.39
CA LEU A 629 15.28 6.46 18.93
C LEU A 629 16.69 6.27 19.49
N LYS A 630 17.48 7.35 19.56
CA LYS A 630 18.84 7.31 20.11
C LYS A 630 18.83 6.92 21.59
N TRP A 631 17.93 7.53 22.37
CA TRP A 631 17.71 7.18 23.77
C TRP A 631 17.38 5.70 23.93
N LEU A 632 16.47 5.17 23.10
CA LEU A 632 16.08 3.76 23.17
C LEU A 632 17.29 2.84 22.91
N LEU A 633 18.06 3.15 21.88
CA LEU A 633 19.26 2.39 21.56
C LEU A 633 20.31 2.47 22.67
N GLU A 634 20.51 3.64 23.27
CA GLU A 634 21.41 3.83 24.42
C GLU A 634 20.95 3.03 25.65
N LYS A 635 19.64 3.03 25.95
CA LYS A 635 19.04 2.20 27.01
C LYS A 635 19.24 0.71 26.78
N CYS A 636 19.22 0.26 25.53
CA CYS A 636 19.51 -1.12 25.14
C CYS A 636 21.02 -1.40 24.94
N GLY A 637 21.93 -0.55 25.43
CA GLY A 637 23.38 -0.76 25.31
C GLY A 637 23.92 -0.66 23.88
N ASN A 638 23.25 0.09 23.01
CA ASN A 638 23.50 0.19 21.57
C ASN A 638 23.44 -1.15 20.81
N ARG A 639 22.63 -2.09 21.29
CA ARG A 639 22.45 -3.41 20.67
C ARG A 639 21.27 -3.39 19.72
N TYR A 640 21.56 -3.57 18.44
CA TYR A 640 20.54 -3.61 17.41
C TYR A 640 20.93 -4.46 16.20
N HIS A 641 19.90 -4.97 15.52
CA HIS A 641 20.02 -5.77 14.31
C HIS A 641 18.91 -5.36 13.32
N VAL A 642 19.11 -5.60 12.02
CA VAL A 642 18.10 -5.34 10.98
C VAL A 642 17.78 -6.59 10.21
N LEU A 643 16.49 -6.91 10.10
CA LEU A 643 15.98 -8.01 9.30
C LEU A 643 15.20 -7.49 8.10
N ASN A 644 15.42 -8.15 6.95
CA ASN A 644 14.55 -8.02 5.81
C ASN A 644 13.59 -9.20 5.76
N ASN A 645 12.42 -9.06 6.38
CA ASN A 645 11.38 -10.10 6.45
C ASN A 645 10.84 -10.54 5.07
N LYS A 646 11.19 -9.84 3.98
CA LYS A 646 10.89 -10.30 2.61
C LYS A 646 11.86 -11.34 2.09
N ASN A 647 13.04 -11.45 2.70
CA ASN A 647 14.08 -12.40 2.32
C ASN A 647 14.19 -13.53 3.35
N GLN A 648 13.08 -14.24 3.56
CA GLN A 648 12.94 -15.30 4.58
C GLN A 648 13.93 -16.47 4.41
N ARG A 649 14.57 -16.59 3.24
CA ARG A 649 15.54 -17.64 2.94
C ARG A 649 17.00 -17.24 3.23
N SER A 650 17.23 -16.01 3.67
CA SER A 650 18.59 -15.52 3.95
C SER A 650 19.01 -15.95 5.35
N CYS A 651 19.55 -17.16 5.47
CA CYS A 651 20.06 -17.67 6.75
C CYS A 651 21.16 -16.77 7.36
N THR A 652 21.88 -16.00 6.55
CA THR A 652 22.93 -15.07 7.00
C THR A 652 22.44 -14.02 7.99
N GLN A 653 21.28 -13.41 7.75
CA GLN A 653 20.75 -12.35 8.63
C GLN A 653 20.39 -12.92 10.01
N VAL A 654 19.81 -14.12 10.02
CA VAL A 654 19.44 -14.81 11.26
C VAL A 654 20.69 -15.30 12.00
N THR A 655 21.68 -15.86 11.31
CA THR A 655 22.95 -16.27 11.94
C THR A 655 23.65 -15.09 12.59
N GLU A 656 23.77 -13.94 11.92
CA GLU A 656 24.35 -12.71 12.48
C GLU A 656 23.53 -12.15 13.67
N LEU A 657 22.21 -12.35 13.70
CA LEU A 657 21.37 -12.00 14.84
C LEU A 657 21.69 -12.90 16.04
N LEU A 658 21.75 -14.20 15.82
CA LEU A 658 22.01 -15.19 16.88
C LEU A 658 23.42 -15.02 17.47
N GLU A 659 24.43 -14.75 16.64
CA GLU A 659 25.78 -14.42 17.11
C GLU A 659 25.79 -13.19 18.03
N LYS A 660 25.07 -12.12 17.67
CA LYS A 660 24.95 -10.92 18.53
C LYS A 660 24.20 -11.20 19.83
N ILE A 661 23.26 -12.15 19.82
CA ILE A 661 22.54 -12.57 21.03
C ILE A 661 23.47 -13.38 21.93
N GLU A 662 24.31 -14.25 21.37
CA GLU A 662 25.35 -14.95 22.12
C GLU A 662 26.38 -13.99 22.73
N GLU A 663 26.81 -12.97 21.98
CA GLU A 663 27.65 -11.88 22.51
C GLU A 663 26.98 -11.13 23.67
N LEU A 664 25.69 -10.81 23.54
CA LEU A 664 24.90 -10.17 24.61
C LEU A 664 24.94 -11.02 25.90
N ILE A 665 24.88 -12.34 25.78
CA ILE A 665 24.91 -13.25 26.93
C ILE A 665 26.31 -13.28 27.54
N ALA A 666 27.35 -13.35 26.71
CA ALA A 666 28.73 -13.35 27.16
C ALA A 666 29.06 -12.07 27.96
N ASP A 667 28.63 -10.90 27.47
CA ASP A 667 28.82 -9.60 28.12
C ASP A 667 28.01 -9.48 29.42
N SER A 668 26.78 -10.00 29.47
CA SER A 668 25.95 -10.00 30.69
C SER A 668 26.55 -10.85 31.82
N ARG A 669 27.33 -11.88 31.48
CA ARG A 669 28.07 -12.72 32.43
C ARG A 669 29.40 -12.10 32.86
N THR A 670 30.07 -11.37 31.97
CA THR A 670 31.32 -10.64 32.29
C THR A 670 31.09 -9.34 33.05
N SER A 671 29.89 -8.73 33.00
CA SER A 671 29.52 -7.61 33.89
C SER A 671 29.52 -7.96 35.39
N ARG A 672 29.74 -9.23 35.77
CA ARG A 672 30.04 -9.63 37.16
C ARG A 672 31.51 -9.45 37.55
N LEU A 673 32.38 -9.06 36.62
CA LEU A 673 33.80 -8.83 36.83
C LEU A 673 34.29 -7.67 35.95
N MET A 674 34.70 -6.57 36.60
CA MET A 674 35.50 -5.44 36.10
C MET A 674 34.76 -4.11 35.86
N ASP A 675 34.88 -3.25 36.87
CA ASP A 675 34.88 -1.79 36.75
C ASP A 675 36.20 -1.30 36.11
N VAL A 676 36.10 -0.12 35.46
CA VAL A 676 37.18 0.81 35.05
C VAL A 676 37.99 0.44 33.80
N GLN A 677 37.67 1.06 32.65
CA GLN A 677 38.56 1.95 31.86
C GLN A 677 37.99 2.22 30.47
N ASP A 678 37.41 3.41 30.25
CA ASP A 678 37.62 4.23 29.04
C ASP A 678 36.96 5.61 29.20
N SER A 679 37.70 6.53 29.84
CA SER A 679 37.21 7.84 30.29
C SER A 679 37.66 9.03 29.40
N LYS A 680 38.38 8.79 28.29
CA LYS A 680 38.95 9.91 27.50
C LYS A 680 38.14 10.32 26.26
N GLU A 681 37.48 9.40 25.55
CA GLU A 681 36.75 9.75 24.31
C GLU A 681 35.24 10.01 24.52
N VAL A 682 34.60 9.38 25.52
CA VAL A 682 33.23 9.71 25.97
C VAL A 682 33.14 11.16 26.45
N THR A 683 34.24 11.69 26.97
CA THR A 683 34.39 13.06 27.47
C THR A 683 34.47 14.10 26.33
N GLU A 684 34.97 13.72 25.15
CA GLU A 684 34.94 14.58 23.96
C GLU A 684 33.54 14.66 23.33
N MET A 685 32.77 13.56 23.38
CA MET A 685 31.39 13.51 22.89
C MET A 685 30.43 14.32 23.80
N LYS A 686 30.64 14.28 25.12
CA LYS A 686 29.93 15.15 26.09
C LYS A 686 30.29 16.63 25.96
N ARG A 687 31.58 16.95 25.73
CA ARG A 687 32.06 18.33 25.51
C ARG A 687 31.43 19.04 24.32
N TRP A 688 30.94 18.31 23.31
CA TRP A 688 30.19 18.90 22.20
C TRP A 688 28.67 18.98 22.44
N GLY A 689 28.09 18.06 23.21
CA GLY A 689 26.69 18.17 23.65
C GLY A 689 26.43 19.37 24.56
N ASP A 690 27.40 19.73 25.41
CA ASP A 690 27.30 20.89 26.29
C ASP A 690 27.46 22.25 25.57
N ALA A 691 28.01 22.25 24.36
CA ALA A 691 28.05 23.44 23.50
C ALA A 691 26.66 23.78 22.93
N GLU A 692 25.78 22.78 22.80
CA GLU A 692 24.42 22.90 22.24
C GLU A 692 23.42 23.50 23.24
N THR A 693 23.54 23.20 24.54
CA THR A 693 22.69 23.78 25.59
C THR A 693 22.97 25.26 25.83
N ARG A 694 24.16 25.75 25.48
CA ARG A 694 24.53 27.17 25.62
C ARG A 694 23.95 28.05 24.50
N ASP A 695 23.78 27.50 23.29
CA ASP A 695 23.26 28.25 22.12
C ASP A 695 21.72 28.22 22.03
N ARG A 696 21.06 27.24 22.65
CA ARG A 696 19.58 27.20 22.80
C ARG A 696 19.03 28.19 23.83
N ARG A 697 19.82 28.64 24.81
CA ARG A 697 19.38 29.61 25.84
C ARG A 697 19.29 31.05 25.35
N THR A 698 19.90 31.38 24.21
CA THR A 698 19.96 32.75 23.68
C THR A 698 18.87 33.08 22.66
N LYS A 699 17.98 32.15 22.29
CA LYS A 699 16.87 32.42 21.35
C LYS A 699 15.56 31.69 21.72
N LYS A 700 14.73 32.33 22.53
CA LYS A 700 13.26 32.14 22.56
C LYS A 700 12.59 33.51 22.72
N PRO A 701 11.70 33.95 21.81
CA PRO A 701 10.62 34.87 22.16
C PRO A 701 9.44 34.08 22.74
N LYS A 702 8.73 34.74 23.66
CA LYS A 702 7.54 34.28 24.37
C LYS A 702 6.33 34.28 23.45
N GLU A 703 5.48 33.26 23.54
CA GLU A 703 4.02 33.40 23.69
C GLU A 703 3.37 32.02 23.84
N GLU A 704 2.90 31.73 25.05
CA GLU A 704 1.85 30.75 25.32
C GLU A 704 0.58 31.54 25.60
N ARG A 705 -0.56 31.12 25.03
CA ARG A 705 -1.74 30.75 25.83
C ARG A 705 -2.90 30.24 24.97
N ASN A 706 -3.40 29.10 25.44
CA ASN A 706 -4.79 28.66 25.53
C ASN A 706 -5.54 28.35 24.23
N LEU A 707 -5.92 27.09 24.05
CA LEU A 707 -7.32 26.68 24.14
C LEU A 707 -7.42 25.16 24.27
N SER A 708 -8.01 24.73 25.38
CA SER A 708 -8.53 23.40 25.64
C SER A 708 -9.95 23.32 25.08
N ASP A 709 -10.31 22.19 24.45
CA ASP A 709 -11.42 21.33 24.85
C ASP A 709 -11.92 20.46 23.68
N ALA A 710 -12.04 19.17 24.01
CA ALA A 710 -12.95 18.13 23.50
C ALA A 710 -13.04 17.86 21.99
N PHE A 711 -12.93 16.59 21.60
CA PHE A 711 -14.07 15.80 21.09
C PHE A 711 -13.64 14.32 20.93
N ASP A 712 -14.52 13.44 21.42
CA ASP A 712 -14.51 11.99 21.27
C ASP A 712 -14.59 11.56 19.79
N LEU A 713 -14.09 10.36 19.49
CA LEU A 713 -14.80 9.27 18.80
C LEU A 713 -13.83 8.14 18.36
N ASP A 714 -14.12 6.97 18.93
CA ASP A 714 -14.25 5.64 18.32
C ASP A 714 -13.13 4.97 17.50
N ASP A 715 -12.93 3.72 17.92
CA ASP A 715 -12.11 2.63 17.39
C ASP A 715 -12.46 2.25 15.94
N ASP A 716 -11.43 1.95 15.13
CA ASP A 716 -11.26 0.67 14.43
C ASP A 716 -10.08 0.75 13.44
N ASP A 717 -8.97 0.07 13.73
CA ASP A 717 -7.84 -0.12 12.81
C ASP A 717 -7.41 -1.60 12.78
N ASP A 718 -7.71 -2.25 11.65
CA ASP A 718 -7.42 -3.64 11.33
C ASP A 718 -6.42 -3.68 10.16
N VAL A 719 -5.24 -4.26 10.40
CA VAL A 719 -4.07 -4.09 9.54
C VAL A 719 -3.87 -5.18 8.49
N PHE A 720 -3.59 -4.69 7.29
CA PHE A 720 -3.20 -5.45 6.10
C PHE A 720 -1.75 -5.93 6.13
N VAL A 721 -1.59 -7.25 6.07
CA VAL A 721 -0.40 -7.94 5.55
C VAL A 721 -0.63 -8.22 4.06
N THR A 722 0.28 -7.80 3.18
CA THR A 722 0.29 -8.21 1.76
C THR A 722 1.53 -9.03 1.46
N ASP A 723 1.27 -10.25 0.97
CA ASP A 723 2.24 -11.22 0.52
C ASP A 723 2.67 -10.96 -0.91
N ILE A 724 3.89 -11.39 -1.22
CA ILE A 724 4.61 -11.17 -2.47
C ILE A 724 4.59 -12.50 -3.22
N GLY A 725 4.06 -12.51 -4.44
CA GLY A 725 4.14 -13.67 -5.32
C GLY A 725 3.95 -13.29 -6.78
N GLY A 726 5.01 -13.48 -7.58
CA GLY A 726 5.01 -13.31 -9.04
C GLY A 726 6.43 -13.26 -9.59
N LYS A 727 7.02 -14.45 -9.85
CA LYS A 727 8.26 -14.62 -10.61
C LYS A 727 7.95 -14.53 -12.12
N LEU A 728 8.96 -14.02 -12.85
CA LEU A 728 9.36 -14.30 -14.24
C LEU A 728 8.45 -15.34 -14.94
N PHE A 729 7.73 -15.04 -16.01
CA PHE A 729 8.03 -14.27 -17.22
C PHE A 729 6.82 -13.48 -17.72
#